data_AF-A0A9W6NUK7-F1
#
_entry.id   AF-A0A9W6NUK7-F1
#
_cell.length_a   1.000
_cell.length_b   1.000
_cell.length_c   1.000
_cell.angle_alpha   90.00
_cell.angle_beta   90.00
_cell.angle_gamma   90.00
#
_symmetry.space_group_name_H-M   'P 1'
#
loop_
_entity.id
_entity.type
_entity.pdbx_description
1 polymer ?
#
loop_
_entity_poly.entity_id
_entity_poly.type
_entity_poly.pdbx_seq_one_letter_code
_entity_poly.pdbx_strand_id
1 'polypeptide(L)'
;MAERTRTSLARLGLTEPWAEQTLAELGWWAEDRPVEGAEPIMWALARSPDPDLALRQVERFAKAAGDWRTVDAELRTDLGLRGRMLALLGASTALGDHLVTHPDRWRLLADGPERDDPPPDLARRAANLLRAVGADPDEPASGGPGGARAQITGAAAITALRTAYRDELLGLAGADLAAVGETSLPVMEVDEVAAQLADLAAAAIRAALAVALEEVDPPDDVRLAVIGMGKCGGHELNYVSDVDVIFVAEGDTQAASRLASRVMRIAGEACFQVDANLRPEGRQGALVRTLDGHVTYYKRWAKTWEFQALLKARPIAGDEELGAAYAEAVAPMVWNAASRDDFVQDVQAMRRRVEEHVRPDHAERELKLGRGGLRDVEFAVQLLQLVHGRSDESLRSPSTLEALAALADGGYVGRDDGANLAASYRFLRLLEHRLQLQRMRRTHLLPAKDDTDALRWLGRAARLRPDGRHDVVGVLLAEWSRNARRVRRLHEKLFYRPLLQSVSRLSPEESRLSEKAAAARLKALGWASPEGALGHLRALTGGVSRAASIQQTLLPVLLEELAATPDPDRGLLAYRQVSEALANTPWYLRLLRDEGLVAERLMRLLGTSALVPDLLVRAPEILRVLAAPNPGQPDELKRDPAVVGQWLLASVARQHDLTSAVASARSMRRHEMLRVACADLLGAVEVAEVCEALSTVWVAVLRATLEATIREVAAGAPPKARIAVIGMGRLGGAELGYSSDADVMFVCEPADESIPDADAVKFATSVVETVRRRLGAPSPDPALQVDADLRPEGRSGPLVRTLHSYREYYARWAEVWESQALLRARPVAGDPELGRRFMELIEPIRYPAEGLTTAQVTEIRRIKARVDDERLPRGADRSTHTKLGHGGLADVEWTVQLLQLQHAGDIPELRTTSTLEGLREAAEAGLISGEDAAELKAGWETATRARNAIMLVKGKPGDQLPRSGRELAAVAAALGYPADGDPGRFLDDYRRTTRRARAVVERVFYGWDS
;
A
#
# COMPACT_ATOMS: atom_id res chain seq x y z
N MET A 1 31.91 51.97 32.97
CA MET A 1 30.48 51.94 32.57
C MET A 1 30.34 52.85 31.36
N ALA A 2 29.94 52.47 30.17
CA ALA A 2 29.39 51.23 29.64
C ALA A 2 29.80 51.13 28.17
N GLU A 3 30.54 50.08 27.79
CA GLU A 3 30.63 49.63 26.40
C GLU A 3 29.26 49.05 26.05
N ARG A 4 28.41 49.86 25.40
CA ARG A 4 27.08 49.43 24.95
C ARG A 4 27.26 48.40 23.85
N THR A 5 26.82 47.18 24.13
CA THR A 5 26.87 45.99 23.29
C THR A 5 26.23 46.27 21.92
N ARG A 6 27.00 46.17 20.83
CA ARG A 6 26.49 46.24 19.45
C ARG A 6 25.43 45.16 19.21
N THR A 7 24.27 45.51 18.67
CA THR A 7 23.21 44.55 18.32
C THR A 7 23.37 44.13 16.86
N SER A 8 23.76 42.87 16.63
CA SER A 8 23.89 42.31 15.27
C SER A 8 22.51 42.12 14.63
N LEU A 9 22.27 42.71 13.45
CA LEU A 9 21.02 42.54 12.66
C LEU A 9 20.71 41.06 12.35
N ALA A 10 21.73 40.23 12.17
CA ALA A 10 21.58 38.78 12.02
C ALA A 10 20.81 38.10 13.18
N ARG A 11 20.85 38.67 14.40
CA ARG A 11 20.06 38.16 15.55
C ARG A 11 18.57 38.45 15.42
N LEU A 12 18.20 39.46 14.64
CA LEU A 12 16.83 39.78 14.24
C LEU A 12 16.40 39.00 12.99
N GLY A 13 17.25 38.10 12.48
CA GLY A 13 16.98 37.32 11.28
C GLY A 13 17.07 38.12 9.98
N LEU A 14 17.65 39.33 10.03
CA LEU A 14 17.97 40.14 8.87
C LEU A 14 19.38 39.78 8.39
N THR A 15 19.44 39.14 7.23
CA THR A 15 20.68 38.57 6.69
C THR A 15 21.17 39.29 5.44
N GLU A 16 20.31 40.11 4.86
CA GLU A 16 20.58 40.83 3.62
C GLU A 16 21.43 42.10 3.84
N PRO A 17 22.40 42.40 2.94
CA PRO A 17 23.32 43.53 3.11
C PRO A 17 22.63 44.89 3.02
N TRP A 18 21.45 44.97 2.39
CA TRP A 18 20.67 46.21 2.26
C TRP A 18 19.79 46.50 3.49
N ALA A 19 19.61 45.54 4.41
CA ALA A 19 18.66 45.66 5.51
C ALA A 19 18.95 46.85 6.44
N GLU A 20 20.23 47.09 6.76
CA GLU A 20 20.64 48.19 7.63
C GLU A 20 20.29 49.56 7.04
N GLN A 21 20.59 49.74 5.75
CA GLN A 21 20.28 50.98 5.04
C GLN A 21 18.77 51.22 5.01
N THR A 22 17.98 50.19 4.68
CA THR A 22 16.52 50.30 4.65
C THR A 22 15.94 50.64 6.02
N LEU A 23 16.44 50.03 7.10
CA LEU A 23 16.01 50.36 8.46
C LEU A 23 16.35 51.81 8.85
N ALA A 24 17.50 52.32 8.43
CA ALA A 24 17.89 53.71 8.65
C ALA A 24 16.99 54.67 7.87
N GLU A 25 16.68 54.37 6.60
CA GLU A 25 15.76 55.15 5.76
C GLU A 25 14.33 55.20 6.32
N LEU A 26 13.87 54.12 6.96
CA LEU A 26 12.56 54.05 7.63
C LEU A 26 12.53 54.75 9.00
N GLY A 27 13.69 55.17 9.53
CA GLY A 27 13.81 55.81 10.85
C GLY A 27 13.75 54.83 12.03
N TRP A 28 14.09 53.56 11.80
CA TRP A 28 14.04 52.49 12.81
C TRP A 28 15.41 52.11 13.37
N TRP A 29 16.51 52.50 12.71
CA TRP A 29 17.87 52.15 13.10
C TRP A 29 18.84 53.33 13.00
N ALA A 30 19.66 53.55 14.03
CA ALA A 30 20.70 54.56 14.06
C ALA A 30 21.81 54.17 15.05
N GLU A 31 23.07 54.52 14.76
CA GLU A 31 24.21 54.28 15.67
C GLU A 31 24.35 52.81 16.14
N ASP A 32 24.22 51.84 15.23
CA ASP A 32 24.30 50.39 15.51
C ASP A 32 23.22 49.85 16.49
N ARG A 33 22.06 50.52 16.61
CA ARG A 33 20.95 50.12 17.50
C ARG A 33 19.58 50.60 16.99
N PRO A 34 18.47 50.02 17.49
CA PRO A 34 17.14 50.56 17.23
C PRO A 34 17.01 52.01 17.74
N VAL A 35 16.29 52.85 16.99
CA VAL A 35 15.86 54.18 17.45
C VAL A 35 14.85 54.00 18.59
N GLU A 36 14.86 54.89 19.58
CA GLU A 36 13.93 54.85 20.71
C GLU A 36 12.46 54.76 20.24
N GLY A 37 11.72 53.77 20.74
CA GLY A 37 10.35 53.48 20.34
C GLY A 37 10.22 52.56 19.13
N ALA A 38 11.30 52.21 18.43
CA ALA A 38 11.30 51.24 17.33
C ALA A 38 11.58 49.80 17.81
N GLU A 39 11.98 49.60 19.07
CA GLU A 39 12.29 48.26 19.61
C GLU A 39 11.14 47.26 19.42
N PRO A 40 9.85 47.61 19.68
CA PRO A 40 8.74 46.69 19.43
C PRO A 40 8.62 46.27 17.96
N ILE A 41 8.89 47.20 17.03
CA ILE A 41 8.90 46.95 15.58
C ILE A 41 10.00 45.93 15.24
N MET A 42 11.21 46.12 15.77
CA MET A 42 12.33 45.21 15.52
C MET A 42 12.03 43.79 16.02
N TRP A 43 11.37 43.66 17.17
CA TRP A 43 10.96 42.35 17.69
C TRP A 43 9.87 41.68 16.87
N ALA A 44 8.88 42.44 16.42
CA ALA A 44 7.82 41.92 15.56
C ALA A 44 8.36 41.52 14.18
N LEU A 45 9.27 42.33 13.62
CA LEU A 45 9.98 42.02 12.38
C LEU A 45 10.79 40.72 12.51
N ALA A 46 11.54 40.56 13.61
CA ALA A 46 12.34 39.36 13.86
C ALA A 46 11.51 38.07 14.03
N ARG A 47 10.25 38.19 14.46
CA ARG A 47 9.33 37.07 14.59
C ARG A 47 8.55 36.76 13.30
N SER A 48 8.52 37.69 12.35
CA SER A 48 7.86 37.46 11.07
C SER A 48 8.46 36.23 10.36
N PRO A 49 7.68 35.52 9.52
CA PRO A 49 8.16 34.30 8.89
C PRO A 49 9.45 34.47 8.09
N ASP A 50 9.59 35.60 7.41
CA ASP A 50 10.78 36.07 6.72
C ASP A 50 10.98 37.57 7.01
N PRO A 51 11.91 37.92 7.93
CA PRO A 51 12.20 39.31 8.29
C PRO A 51 12.74 40.16 7.16
N ASP A 52 13.57 39.58 6.28
CA ASP A 52 14.11 40.29 5.12
C ASP A 52 12.97 40.60 4.13
N LEU A 53 12.11 39.62 3.84
CA LEU A 53 10.92 39.87 3.01
C LEU A 53 10.00 40.93 3.63
N ALA A 54 9.71 40.82 4.94
CA ALA A 54 8.86 41.79 5.63
C ALA A 54 9.41 43.22 5.50
N LEU A 55 10.71 43.41 5.78
CA LEU A 55 11.38 44.70 5.67
C LEU A 55 11.32 45.26 4.24
N ARG A 56 11.57 44.40 3.24
CA ARG A 56 11.51 44.79 1.83
C ARG A 56 10.11 45.23 1.41
N GLN A 57 9.07 44.57 1.91
CA GLN A 57 7.70 44.95 1.60
C GLN A 57 7.27 46.22 2.35
N VAL A 58 7.73 46.43 3.58
CA VAL A 58 7.55 47.71 4.30
C VAL A 58 8.19 48.86 3.52
N GLU A 59 9.41 48.70 3.02
CA GLU A 59 10.09 49.73 2.21
C GLU A 59 9.26 50.10 0.97
N ARG A 60 8.75 49.09 0.25
CA ARG A 60 7.90 49.29 -0.93
C ARG A 60 6.59 49.99 -0.56
N PHE A 61 5.98 49.61 0.55
CA PHE A 61 4.75 50.21 1.05
C PHE A 61 4.96 51.67 1.48
N ALA A 62 6.03 51.96 2.23
CA ALA A 62 6.37 53.31 2.69
C ALA A 62 6.53 54.30 1.51
N LYS A 63 7.13 53.83 0.40
CA LYS A 63 7.25 54.59 -0.85
C LYS A 63 5.90 54.84 -1.54
N ALA A 64 4.94 53.94 -1.39
CA ALA A 64 3.61 54.04 -2.01
C ALA A 64 2.59 54.82 -1.17
N ALA A 65 2.70 54.77 0.17
CA ALA A 65 1.67 55.27 1.08
C ALA A 65 1.49 56.80 1.13
N GLY A 66 2.44 57.57 0.58
CA GLY A 66 2.40 59.03 0.56
C GLY A 66 2.61 59.72 1.92
N ASP A 67 2.08 59.13 3.00
CA ASP A 67 2.23 59.59 4.39
C ASP A 67 2.75 58.46 5.31
N TRP A 68 4.02 58.10 5.11
CA TRP A 68 4.69 57.09 5.93
C TRP A 68 4.74 57.46 7.42
N ARG A 69 4.79 58.76 7.77
CA ARG A 69 4.93 59.20 9.17
C ARG A 69 3.74 58.79 10.02
N THR A 70 2.53 58.89 9.48
CA THR A 70 1.31 58.46 10.17
C THR A 70 1.33 56.95 10.38
N VAL A 71 1.71 56.16 9.37
CA VAL A 71 1.77 54.70 9.50
C VAL A 71 2.86 54.27 10.49
N ASP A 72 4.05 54.91 10.46
CA ASP A 72 5.12 54.65 11.43
C ASP A 72 4.68 54.95 12.86
N ALA A 73 4.01 56.08 13.09
CA ALA A 73 3.48 56.43 14.40
C ALA A 73 2.52 55.35 14.93
N GLU A 74 1.60 54.88 14.09
CA GLU A 74 0.66 53.81 14.44
C GLU A 74 1.36 52.47 14.65
N LEU A 75 2.35 52.10 13.83
CA LEU A 75 3.13 50.85 14.05
C LEU A 75 3.84 50.84 15.41
N ARG A 76 4.20 52.01 15.95
CA ARG A 76 4.83 52.13 17.28
C ARG A 76 3.81 51.98 18.41
N THR A 77 2.58 52.47 18.24
CA THR A 77 1.57 52.54 19.30
C THR A 77 0.55 51.41 19.26
N ASP A 78 0.10 51.01 18.07
CA ASP A 78 -0.89 49.97 17.84
C ASP A 78 -0.21 48.59 17.76
N LEU A 79 -0.44 47.79 18.81
CA LEU A 79 0.10 46.43 18.92
C LEU A 79 -0.55 45.49 17.89
N GLY A 80 -1.85 45.63 17.65
CA GLY A 80 -2.59 44.84 16.67
C GLY A 80 -2.08 45.08 15.25
N LEU A 81 -1.92 46.34 14.85
CA LEU A 81 -1.37 46.73 13.54
C LEU A 81 0.02 46.17 13.33
N ARG A 82 0.92 46.41 14.29
CA ARG A 82 2.31 45.97 14.19
C ARG A 82 2.40 44.45 14.03
N GLY A 83 1.68 43.69 14.85
CA GLY A 83 1.67 42.23 14.78
C GLY A 83 1.12 41.71 13.45
N ARG A 84 -0.04 42.22 13.02
CA ARG A 84 -0.72 41.78 11.80
C ARG A 84 0.05 42.15 10.54
N MET A 85 0.46 43.41 10.42
CA MET A 85 1.13 43.92 9.22
C MET A 85 2.50 43.27 9.03
N LEU A 86 3.36 43.24 10.05
CA LEU A 86 4.71 42.70 9.89
C LEU A 86 4.71 41.18 9.68
N ALA A 87 3.83 40.44 10.35
CA ALA A 87 3.68 39.00 10.10
C ALA A 87 3.16 38.73 8.68
N LEU A 88 2.16 39.48 8.23
CA LEU A 88 1.59 39.34 6.88
C LEU A 88 2.60 39.67 5.79
N LEU A 89 3.38 40.74 5.96
CA LEU A 89 4.42 41.14 5.01
C LEU A 89 5.61 40.17 5.00
N GLY A 90 5.91 39.47 6.10
CA GLY A 90 6.89 38.37 6.09
C GLY A 90 6.31 37.04 5.60
N ALA A 91 4.99 36.88 5.62
CA ALA A 91 4.32 35.65 5.22
C ALA A 91 3.96 35.63 3.74
N SER A 92 3.46 36.73 3.17
CA SER A 92 2.82 36.74 1.85
C SER A 92 3.35 37.86 0.96
N THR A 93 3.94 37.50 -0.18
CA THR A 93 4.31 38.49 -1.21
C THR A 93 3.07 39.06 -1.89
N ALA A 94 2.04 38.24 -2.11
CA ALA A 94 0.85 38.62 -2.85
C ALA A 94 -0.03 39.62 -2.09
N LEU A 95 -0.20 39.45 -0.78
CA LEU A 95 -0.97 40.40 0.03
C LEU A 95 -0.18 41.68 0.33
N GLY A 96 1.15 41.60 0.42
CA GLY A 96 1.96 42.81 0.49
C GLY A 96 1.97 43.59 -0.84
N ASP A 97 1.97 42.93 -2.00
CA ASP A 97 1.75 43.59 -3.30
C ASP A 97 0.37 44.28 -3.36
N HIS A 98 -0.67 43.65 -2.82
CA HIS A 98 -2.01 44.25 -2.72
C HIS A 98 -2.00 45.51 -1.84
N LEU A 99 -1.33 45.45 -0.70
CA LEU A 99 -1.18 46.58 0.22
C LEU A 99 -0.35 47.73 -0.39
N VAL A 100 0.71 47.41 -1.15
CA VAL A 100 1.49 48.43 -1.89
C VAL A 100 0.65 49.07 -3.00
N THR A 101 -0.21 48.31 -3.67
CA THR A 101 -1.09 48.82 -4.72
C THR A 101 -2.23 49.69 -4.15
N HIS A 102 -2.72 49.36 -2.96
CA HIS A 102 -3.80 50.05 -2.26
C HIS A 102 -3.35 50.47 -0.86
N PRO A 103 -2.46 51.47 -0.73
CA PRO A 103 -1.82 51.78 0.54
C PRO A 103 -2.83 52.09 1.65
N ASP A 104 -3.94 52.75 1.35
CA ASP A 104 -4.98 53.08 2.34
C ASP A 104 -5.59 51.90 3.09
N ARG A 105 -5.43 50.68 2.56
CA ARG A 105 -5.96 49.43 3.13
C ARG A 105 -5.19 48.94 4.36
N TRP A 106 -4.08 49.59 4.74
CA TRP A 106 -3.40 49.29 6.01
C TRP A 106 -4.32 49.46 7.22
N ARG A 107 -5.36 50.30 7.12
CA ARG A 107 -6.37 50.52 8.18
C ARG A 107 -7.20 49.28 8.49
N LEU A 108 -7.38 48.37 7.54
CA LEU A 108 -8.00 47.05 7.77
C LEU A 108 -7.15 46.18 8.71
N LEU A 109 -5.86 46.50 8.83
CA LEU A 109 -4.91 45.88 9.74
C LEU A 109 -4.70 46.67 11.03
N ALA A 110 -5.35 47.83 11.25
CA ALA A 110 -5.25 48.59 12.50
C ALA A 110 -6.29 48.14 13.53
N ASP A 111 -6.06 48.38 14.82
CA ASP A 111 -7.05 48.27 15.89
C ASP A 111 -7.93 49.53 15.84
N GLY A 112 -9.13 49.43 15.28
CA GLY A 112 -10.02 50.57 15.09
C GLY A 112 -11.44 50.15 14.73
N PRO A 113 -12.38 51.09 14.62
CA PRO A 113 -13.79 50.80 14.34
C PRO A 113 -14.03 50.12 12.98
N GLU A 114 -13.06 50.18 12.07
CA GLU A 114 -13.09 49.49 10.78
C GLU A 114 -12.70 48.00 10.88
N ARG A 115 -12.05 47.58 11.98
CA ARG A 115 -11.69 46.18 12.26
C ARG A 115 -12.70 45.60 13.23
N ASP A 116 -13.44 44.60 12.77
CA ASP A 116 -14.19 43.74 13.67
C ASP A 116 -13.25 42.70 14.29
N ASP A 117 -13.24 42.65 15.62
CA ASP A 117 -12.65 41.56 16.37
C ASP A 117 -13.78 40.98 17.25
N PRO A 118 -14.34 39.79 16.92
CA PRO A 118 -13.87 38.80 15.94
C PRO A 118 -14.11 39.19 14.46
N PRO A 119 -13.46 38.50 13.49
CA PRO A 119 -13.60 38.76 12.05
C PRO A 119 -15.07 38.80 11.56
N PRO A 120 -15.37 39.53 10.46
CA PRO A 120 -16.74 39.73 9.99
C PRO A 120 -17.46 38.41 9.67
N ASP A 121 -18.73 38.30 10.08
CA ASP A 121 -19.59 37.18 9.71
C ASP A 121 -19.97 37.18 8.21
N LEU A 122 -20.60 36.10 7.75
CA LEU A 122 -21.06 35.96 6.37
C LEU A 122 -21.95 37.13 5.91
N ALA A 123 -22.87 37.60 6.76
CA ALA A 123 -23.81 38.65 6.41
C ALA A 123 -23.08 39.96 6.11
N ARG A 124 -22.11 40.33 6.94
CA ARG A 124 -21.31 41.53 6.73
C ARG A 124 -20.38 41.41 5.53
N ARG A 125 -19.74 40.26 5.32
CA ARG A 125 -18.91 40.03 4.11
C ARG A 125 -19.74 40.11 2.83
N ALA A 126 -20.92 39.50 2.83
CA ALA A 126 -21.87 39.62 1.74
C ALA A 126 -22.23 41.09 1.49
N ALA A 127 -22.54 41.85 2.55
CA ALA A 127 -22.85 43.26 2.42
C ALA A 127 -21.70 44.09 1.83
N ASN A 128 -20.46 43.84 2.27
CA ASN A 128 -19.28 44.54 1.75
C ASN A 128 -19.06 44.24 0.26
N LEU A 129 -19.15 42.96 -0.15
CA LEU A 129 -18.94 42.56 -1.54
C LEU A 129 -20.09 42.97 -2.47
N LEU A 130 -21.34 42.98 -1.98
CA LEU A 130 -22.50 43.49 -2.72
C LEU A 130 -22.39 44.99 -2.95
N ARG A 131 -22.07 45.78 -1.91
CA ARG A 131 -21.82 47.22 -2.04
C ARG A 131 -20.68 47.53 -3.00
N ALA A 132 -19.64 46.71 -3.04
CA ALA A 132 -18.51 46.90 -3.96
C ALA A 132 -18.94 46.84 -5.44
N VAL A 133 -19.99 46.08 -5.77
CA VAL A 133 -20.59 46.02 -7.11
C VAL A 133 -21.85 46.89 -7.26
N GLY A 134 -22.13 47.71 -6.25
CA GLY A 134 -23.29 48.60 -6.21
C GLY A 134 -24.64 47.89 -6.01
N ALA A 135 -24.66 46.63 -5.61
CA ALA A 135 -25.88 45.94 -5.23
C ALA A 135 -26.28 46.32 -3.79
N ASP A 136 -27.59 46.46 -3.54
CA ASP A 136 -28.11 46.74 -2.20
C ASP A 136 -28.15 45.43 -1.38
N PRO A 137 -27.42 45.33 -0.26
CA PRO A 137 -27.43 44.13 0.57
C PRO A 137 -28.73 43.92 1.36
N ASP A 138 -29.60 44.93 1.43
CA ASP A 138 -30.89 44.83 2.11
C ASP A 138 -32.01 44.33 1.15
N GLU A 139 -31.72 44.17 -0.15
CA GLU A 139 -32.61 43.54 -1.13
C GLU A 139 -32.63 41.99 -1.00
N PRO A 140 -33.67 41.31 -1.52
CA PRO A 140 -33.74 39.84 -1.53
C PRO A 140 -32.50 39.19 -2.16
N ALA A 141 -32.19 37.95 -1.76
CA ALA A 141 -31.02 37.24 -2.27
C ALA A 141 -31.06 37.13 -3.81
N SER A 142 -29.96 37.55 -4.45
CA SER A 142 -29.75 37.37 -5.89
C SER A 142 -29.96 35.89 -6.25
N GLY A 143 -30.85 35.59 -7.20
CA GLY A 143 -31.18 34.23 -7.66
C GLY A 143 -32.61 33.79 -7.34
N GLY A 144 -33.30 34.50 -6.44
CA GLY A 144 -34.75 34.39 -6.22
C GLY A 144 -35.52 35.58 -6.82
N PRO A 145 -36.86 35.60 -6.68
CA PRO A 145 -37.72 36.67 -7.20
C PRO A 145 -37.35 38.03 -6.62
N GLY A 146 -37.10 39.02 -7.49
CA GLY A 146 -36.71 40.37 -7.07
C GLY A 146 -35.33 40.46 -6.42
N GLY A 147 -34.44 39.50 -6.69
CA GLY A 147 -33.11 39.44 -6.09
C GLY A 147 -32.20 40.63 -6.44
N ALA A 148 -31.30 40.98 -5.52
CA ALA A 148 -30.42 42.14 -5.61
C ALA A 148 -29.59 42.15 -6.91
N ARG A 149 -29.52 43.32 -7.56
CA ARG A 149 -28.81 43.52 -8.84
C ARG A 149 -27.65 44.51 -8.67
N ALA A 150 -26.55 44.24 -9.36
CA ALA A 150 -25.39 45.13 -9.36
C ALA A 150 -25.66 46.40 -10.20
N GLN A 151 -25.15 47.55 -9.76
CA GLN A 151 -25.21 48.80 -10.53
C GLN A 151 -24.04 48.93 -11.53
N ILE A 152 -22.99 48.13 -11.35
CA ILE A 152 -21.85 48.07 -12.27
C ILE A 152 -21.67 46.65 -12.81
N THR A 153 -21.26 46.54 -14.07
CA THR A 153 -21.09 45.27 -14.79
C THR A 153 -19.72 45.20 -15.50
N GLY A 154 -19.43 44.07 -16.15
CA GLY A 154 -18.23 43.88 -16.96
C GLY A 154 -16.92 44.02 -16.17
N ALA A 155 -15.91 44.63 -16.81
CA ALA A 155 -14.58 44.76 -16.25
C ALA A 155 -14.52 45.62 -14.97
N ALA A 156 -15.43 46.60 -14.84
CA ALA A 156 -15.53 47.44 -13.66
C ALA A 156 -15.99 46.62 -12.44
N ALA A 157 -17.06 45.84 -12.58
CA ALA A 157 -17.55 44.94 -11.55
C ALA A 157 -16.52 43.91 -11.12
N ILE A 158 -15.83 43.29 -12.09
CA ILE A 158 -14.79 42.29 -11.82
C ILE A 158 -13.61 42.91 -11.05
N THR A 159 -13.22 44.15 -11.39
CA THR A 159 -12.13 44.85 -10.69
C THR A 159 -12.53 45.26 -9.28
N ALA A 160 -13.75 45.78 -9.11
CA ALA A 160 -14.28 46.16 -7.80
C ALA A 160 -14.42 44.94 -6.88
N LEU A 161 -15.01 43.85 -7.38
CA LEU A 161 -15.15 42.60 -6.64
C LEU A 161 -13.80 41.97 -6.29
N ARG A 162 -12.82 41.97 -7.21
CA ARG A 162 -11.46 41.48 -6.94
C ARG A 162 -10.79 42.26 -5.82
N THR A 163 -10.93 43.58 -5.84
CA THR A 163 -10.31 44.46 -4.84
C THR A 163 -10.95 44.23 -3.48
N ALA A 164 -12.28 44.24 -3.41
CA ALA A 164 -13.01 43.99 -2.17
C ALA A 164 -12.77 42.59 -1.60
N TYR A 165 -12.72 41.54 -2.44
CA TYR A 165 -12.37 40.19 -2.02
C TYR A 165 -10.96 40.11 -1.42
N ARG A 166 -9.98 40.80 -2.02
CA ARG A 166 -8.61 40.86 -1.50
C ARG A 166 -8.50 41.68 -0.22
N ASP A 167 -9.32 42.72 -0.06
CA ASP A 167 -9.40 43.50 1.18
C ASP A 167 -9.92 42.63 2.34
N GLU A 168 -10.97 41.85 2.11
CA GLU A 168 -11.50 40.88 3.09
C GLU A 168 -10.49 39.76 3.42
N LEU A 169 -9.77 39.29 2.40
CA LEU A 169 -8.72 38.29 2.57
C LEU A 169 -7.51 38.83 3.33
N LEU A 170 -7.13 40.09 3.10
CA LEU A 170 -6.07 40.80 3.82
C LEU A 170 -6.39 40.88 5.31
N GLY A 171 -7.62 41.29 5.65
CA GLY A 171 -8.07 41.36 7.05
C GLY A 171 -8.02 39.99 7.75
N LEU A 172 -8.53 38.95 7.08
CA LEU A 172 -8.52 37.57 7.61
C LEU A 172 -7.10 37.01 7.75
N ALA A 173 -6.24 37.16 6.75
CA ALA A 173 -4.85 36.72 6.82
C ALA A 173 -4.05 37.47 7.89
N GLY A 174 -4.32 38.77 8.07
CA GLY A 174 -3.77 39.56 9.16
C GLY A 174 -4.14 38.98 10.51
N ALA A 175 -5.43 38.71 10.74
CA ALA A 175 -5.92 38.11 11.99
C ALA A 175 -5.32 36.72 12.26
N ASP A 176 -5.26 35.85 11.25
CA ASP A 176 -4.68 34.51 11.35
C ASP A 176 -3.17 34.54 11.71
N LEU A 177 -2.42 35.49 11.14
CA LEU A 177 -0.98 35.65 11.38
C LEU A 177 -0.64 36.54 12.59
N ALA A 178 -1.62 37.19 13.23
CA ALA A 178 -1.40 38.19 14.26
C ALA A 178 -0.45 37.71 15.37
N ALA A 179 -0.70 36.51 15.90
CA ALA A 179 0.10 35.86 16.94
C ALA A 179 1.51 35.43 16.49
N VAL A 180 1.79 35.38 15.18
CA VAL A 180 3.16 35.18 14.66
C VAL A 180 3.98 36.46 14.92
N GLY A 181 3.43 37.62 14.58
CA GLY A 181 4.10 38.91 14.72
C GLY A 181 4.15 39.41 16.17
N GLU A 182 3.06 39.24 16.93
CA GLU A 182 2.96 39.63 18.34
C GLU A 182 2.34 38.50 19.17
N THR A 183 3.13 37.87 20.03
CA THR A 183 2.74 36.61 20.70
C THR A 183 1.66 36.76 21.76
N SER A 184 1.32 37.99 22.14
CA SER A 184 0.22 38.32 23.05
C SER A 184 -1.12 38.43 22.34
N LEU A 185 -1.15 38.50 21.01
CA LEU A 185 -2.39 38.54 20.24
C LEU A 185 -3.08 37.16 20.22
N PRO A 186 -4.41 37.12 20.06
CA PRO A 186 -5.15 35.87 19.99
C PRO A 186 -4.70 34.96 18.84
N VAL A 187 -4.81 33.66 19.08
CA VAL A 187 -4.63 32.63 18.06
C VAL A 187 -5.98 32.30 17.46
N MET A 188 -6.13 32.48 16.15
CA MET A 188 -7.22 31.83 15.41
C MET A 188 -6.85 30.37 15.15
N GLU A 189 -7.77 29.46 15.48
CA GLU A 189 -7.61 28.05 15.10
C GLU A 189 -7.91 27.87 13.61
N VAL A 190 -7.26 26.88 12.99
CA VAL A 190 -7.32 26.73 11.53
C VAL A 190 -8.73 26.40 11.02
N ASP A 191 -9.57 25.74 11.84
CA ASP A 191 -10.97 25.47 11.53
C ASP A 191 -11.83 26.74 11.50
N GLU A 192 -11.52 27.72 12.35
CA GLU A 192 -12.17 29.03 12.31
C GLU A 192 -11.78 29.80 11.04
N VAL A 193 -10.48 29.82 10.70
CA VAL A 193 -9.98 30.44 9.46
C VAL A 193 -10.62 29.78 8.23
N ALA A 194 -10.74 28.46 8.23
CA ALA A 194 -11.32 27.71 7.12
C ALA A 194 -12.82 27.97 6.93
N ALA A 195 -13.57 28.14 8.02
CA ALA A 195 -14.97 28.54 7.98
C ALA A 195 -15.13 29.97 7.43
N GLN A 196 -14.31 30.91 7.93
CA GLN A 196 -14.29 32.30 7.46
C GLN A 196 -13.95 32.43 5.98
N LEU A 197 -13.03 31.61 5.46
CA LEU A 197 -12.73 31.54 4.04
C LEU A 197 -13.90 30.98 3.21
N ALA A 198 -14.64 30.00 3.74
CA ALA A 198 -15.83 29.46 3.09
C ALA A 198 -16.96 30.51 3.04
N ASP A 199 -17.16 31.27 4.11
CA ASP A 199 -18.12 32.37 4.15
C ASP A 199 -17.74 33.50 3.18
N LEU A 200 -16.46 33.85 3.11
CA LEU A 200 -15.96 34.82 2.13
C LEU A 200 -16.20 34.33 0.68
N ALA A 201 -16.02 33.03 0.41
CA ALA A 201 -16.34 32.45 -0.88
C ALA A 201 -17.85 32.50 -1.20
N ALA A 202 -18.71 32.19 -0.23
CA ALA A 202 -20.15 32.31 -0.38
C ALA A 202 -20.58 33.76 -0.66
N ALA A 203 -20.05 34.73 0.09
CA ALA A 203 -20.26 36.16 -0.12
C ALA A 203 -19.83 36.61 -1.53
N ALA A 204 -18.67 36.14 -2.01
CA ALA A 204 -18.19 36.46 -3.35
C ALA A 204 -19.09 35.88 -4.45
N ILE A 205 -19.64 34.67 -4.26
CA ILE A 205 -20.61 34.08 -5.18
C ILE A 205 -21.91 34.87 -5.19
N ARG A 206 -22.39 35.35 -4.03
CA ARG A 206 -23.58 36.23 -3.95
C ARG A 206 -23.39 37.51 -4.76
N ALA A 207 -22.25 38.19 -4.58
CA ALA A 207 -21.94 39.40 -5.35
C ALA A 207 -21.75 39.11 -6.85
N ALA A 208 -21.09 38.01 -7.21
CA ALA A 208 -20.96 37.58 -8.61
C ALA A 208 -22.33 37.25 -9.24
N LEU A 209 -23.26 36.70 -8.46
CA LEU A 209 -24.64 36.43 -8.89
C LEU A 209 -25.44 37.72 -9.08
N ALA A 210 -25.28 38.73 -8.22
CA ALA A 210 -25.90 40.05 -8.43
C ALA A 210 -25.44 40.71 -9.75
N VAL A 211 -24.16 40.59 -10.08
CA VAL A 211 -23.60 41.07 -11.36
C VAL A 211 -24.11 40.23 -12.54
N ALA A 212 -24.14 38.91 -12.39
CA ALA A 212 -24.58 38.00 -13.44
C ALA A 212 -26.08 38.18 -13.76
N LEU A 213 -26.91 38.44 -12.74
CA LEU A 213 -28.34 38.74 -12.92
C LEU A 213 -28.53 39.98 -13.79
N GLU A 214 -27.79 41.05 -13.50
CA GLU A 214 -27.89 42.29 -14.28
C GLU A 214 -27.41 42.11 -15.72
N GLU A 215 -26.35 41.32 -15.95
CA GLU A 215 -25.81 41.13 -17.29
C GLU A 215 -26.58 40.14 -18.17
N VAL A 216 -27.20 39.13 -17.56
CA VAL A 216 -27.94 38.08 -18.29
C VAL A 216 -29.41 38.42 -18.44
N ASP A 217 -29.97 39.15 -17.47
CA ASP A 217 -31.38 39.52 -17.36
C ASP A 217 -32.33 38.34 -17.64
N PRO A 218 -32.27 37.27 -16.82
CA PRO A 218 -33.10 36.10 -17.04
C PRO A 218 -34.59 36.42 -16.79
N PRO A 219 -35.53 35.65 -17.37
CA PRO A 219 -36.96 35.76 -17.05
C PRO A 219 -37.25 35.66 -15.55
N ASP A 220 -38.25 36.39 -15.07
CA ASP A 220 -38.60 36.50 -13.63
C ASP A 220 -38.99 35.17 -12.97
N ASP A 221 -39.38 34.16 -13.76
CA ASP A 221 -39.74 32.82 -13.26
C ASP A 221 -38.51 31.89 -13.08
N VAL A 222 -37.32 32.33 -13.49
CA VAL A 222 -36.07 31.58 -13.31
C VAL A 222 -35.53 31.77 -11.90
N ARG A 223 -35.56 30.69 -11.12
CA ARG A 223 -34.91 30.64 -9.79
C ARG A 223 -33.65 29.80 -9.88
N LEU A 224 -32.56 30.26 -9.27
CA LEU A 224 -31.28 29.55 -9.24
C LEU A 224 -30.75 29.50 -7.81
N ALA A 225 -30.43 28.30 -7.32
CA ALA A 225 -29.68 28.10 -6.08
C ALA A 225 -28.31 27.48 -6.36
N VAL A 226 -27.32 27.92 -5.59
CA VAL A 226 -25.93 27.45 -5.64
C VAL A 226 -25.66 26.65 -4.37
N ILE A 227 -25.35 25.37 -4.55
CA ILE A 227 -25.03 24.43 -3.48
C ILE A 227 -23.52 24.33 -3.38
N GLY A 228 -22.94 24.79 -2.28
CA GLY A 228 -21.53 24.59 -1.96
C GLY A 228 -21.28 23.11 -1.66
N MET A 229 -20.18 22.61 -2.21
CA MET A 229 -19.73 21.23 -2.09
C MET A 229 -18.31 21.19 -1.53
N GLY A 230 -17.79 19.99 -1.30
CA GLY A 230 -16.38 19.80 -0.96
C GLY A 230 -15.94 20.63 0.25
N LYS A 231 -14.81 21.32 0.15
CA LYS A 231 -14.29 22.15 1.24
C LYS A 231 -15.17 23.36 1.55
N CYS A 232 -15.83 23.94 0.55
CA CYS A 232 -16.68 25.11 0.75
C CYS A 232 -17.92 24.75 1.57
N GLY A 233 -18.65 23.71 1.15
CA GLY A 233 -19.86 23.29 1.85
C GLY A 233 -19.60 22.67 3.23
N GLY A 234 -18.40 22.14 3.46
CA GLY A 234 -17.94 21.66 4.76
C GLY A 234 -17.35 22.70 5.72
N HIS A 235 -17.30 23.99 5.36
CA HIS A 235 -16.60 25.02 6.15
C HIS A 235 -15.10 24.73 6.38
N GLU A 236 -14.44 24.19 5.37
CA GLU A 236 -13.05 23.73 5.44
C GLU A 236 -12.19 24.32 4.32
N LEU A 237 -12.49 25.56 3.89
CA LEU A 237 -11.77 26.18 2.77
C LEU A 237 -10.32 26.53 3.17
N ASN A 238 -9.43 26.58 2.18
CA ASN A 238 -8.07 27.10 2.35
C ASN A 238 -7.90 28.38 1.53
N TYR A 239 -6.87 29.18 1.83
CA TYR A 239 -6.55 30.44 1.15
C TYR A 239 -6.59 30.36 -0.39
N VAL A 240 -6.16 29.24 -0.97
CA VAL A 240 -6.17 29.03 -2.42
C VAL A 240 -6.87 27.71 -2.72
N SER A 241 -8.20 27.77 -2.76
CA SER A 241 -9.07 26.64 -3.07
C SER A 241 -9.94 26.93 -4.29
N ASP A 242 -10.14 25.92 -5.11
CA ASP A 242 -11.30 25.91 -5.99
C ASP A 242 -12.57 25.80 -5.11
N VAL A 243 -13.65 26.44 -5.53
CA VAL A 243 -14.94 26.39 -4.85
C VAL A 243 -15.85 25.44 -5.60
N ASP A 244 -15.98 24.23 -5.06
CA ASP A 244 -16.84 23.19 -5.61
C ASP A 244 -18.32 23.56 -5.42
N VAL A 245 -19.11 23.54 -6.50
CA VAL A 245 -20.54 23.88 -6.46
C VAL A 245 -21.41 22.94 -7.30
N ILE A 246 -22.70 22.89 -6.98
CA ILE A 246 -23.76 22.36 -7.85
C ILE A 246 -24.82 23.45 -8.02
N PHE A 247 -25.32 23.59 -9.25
CA PHE A 247 -26.42 24.50 -9.55
C PHE A 247 -27.74 23.74 -9.67
N VAL A 248 -28.78 24.25 -9.01
CA VAL A 248 -30.16 23.77 -9.11
C VAL A 248 -31.07 24.93 -9.49
N ALA A 249 -32.02 24.69 -10.38
CA ALA A 249 -32.93 25.74 -10.87
C ALA A 249 -34.39 25.29 -10.95
N GLU A 250 -35.28 26.26 -10.91
CA GLU A 250 -36.68 26.16 -11.35
C GLU A 250 -36.91 27.12 -12.54
N GLY A 251 -37.91 26.85 -13.37
CA GLY A 251 -38.17 27.62 -14.59
C GLY A 251 -37.27 27.22 -15.77
N ASP A 252 -36.90 28.18 -16.63
CA ASP A 252 -36.07 27.94 -17.81
C ASP A 252 -34.61 27.56 -17.46
N THR A 253 -34.32 26.26 -17.51
CA THR A 253 -32.98 25.70 -17.27
C THR A 253 -31.90 26.21 -18.24
N GLN A 254 -32.25 26.66 -19.46
CA GLN A 254 -31.27 27.24 -20.38
C GLN A 254 -30.87 28.65 -19.93
N ALA A 255 -31.83 29.48 -19.54
CA ALA A 255 -31.56 30.78 -18.92
C ALA A 255 -30.76 30.63 -17.63
N ALA A 256 -31.16 29.70 -16.76
CA ALA A 256 -30.41 29.38 -15.53
C ALA A 256 -28.98 28.91 -15.83
N SER A 257 -28.76 28.14 -16.90
CA SER A 257 -27.41 27.71 -17.32
C SER A 257 -26.54 28.87 -17.82
N ARG A 258 -27.13 29.85 -18.52
CA ARG A 258 -26.42 31.09 -18.91
C ARG A 258 -26.03 31.89 -17.67
N LEU A 259 -26.96 32.04 -16.72
CA LEU A 259 -26.72 32.72 -15.45
C LEU A 259 -25.60 32.04 -14.64
N ALA A 260 -25.69 30.73 -14.41
CA ALA A 260 -24.67 29.96 -13.70
C ALA A 260 -23.28 30.05 -14.37
N SER A 261 -23.22 29.94 -15.70
CA SER A 261 -21.97 30.11 -16.47
C SER A 261 -21.37 31.50 -16.28
N ARG A 262 -22.22 32.53 -16.18
CA ARG A 262 -21.78 33.90 -16.00
C ARG A 262 -21.25 34.14 -14.59
N VAL A 263 -21.89 33.59 -13.56
CA VAL A 263 -21.39 33.59 -12.16
C VAL A 263 -20.01 32.96 -12.09
N MET A 264 -19.83 31.76 -12.66
CA MET A 264 -18.54 31.06 -12.66
C MET A 264 -17.45 31.91 -13.31
N ARG A 265 -17.76 32.61 -14.39
CA ARG A 265 -16.82 33.49 -15.08
C ARG A 265 -16.44 34.71 -14.25
N ILE A 266 -17.42 35.42 -13.68
CA ILE A 266 -17.17 36.61 -12.86
C ILE A 266 -16.33 36.24 -11.63
N ALA A 267 -16.74 35.18 -10.90
CA ALA A 267 -15.99 34.70 -9.75
C ALA A 267 -14.59 34.20 -10.13
N GLY A 268 -14.46 33.48 -11.25
CA GLY A 268 -13.19 32.99 -11.79
C GLY A 268 -12.19 34.09 -12.15
N GLU A 269 -12.68 35.20 -12.70
CA GLU A 269 -11.86 36.36 -13.05
C GLU A 269 -11.56 37.24 -11.82
N ALA A 270 -12.49 37.36 -10.87
CA ALA A 270 -12.36 38.25 -9.73
C ALA A 270 -11.65 37.63 -8.51
N CYS A 271 -11.99 36.39 -8.15
CA CYS A 271 -11.69 35.83 -6.83
C CYS A 271 -10.98 34.46 -6.88
N PHE A 272 -11.69 33.42 -7.35
CA PHE A 272 -11.26 32.02 -7.32
C PHE A 272 -11.95 31.20 -8.41
N GLN A 273 -11.38 30.06 -8.77
CA GLN A 273 -12.01 29.14 -9.71
C GLN A 273 -13.23 28.46 -9.07
N VAL A 274 -14.34 28.43 -9.81
CA VAL A 274 -15.56 27.73 -9.43
C VAL A 274 -15.60 26.40 -10.18
N ASP A 275 -15.69 25.28 -9.45
CA ASP A 275 -15.72 23.94 -10.04
C ASP A 275 -17.12 23.31 -9.89
N ALA A 276 -17.77 23.02 -11.01
CA ALA A 276 -19.07 22.34 -11.05
C ALA A 276 -18.98 20.83 -11.37
N ASN A 277 -17.80 20.20 -11.25
CA ASN A 277 -17.57 18.82 -11.70
C ASN A 277 -18.17 17.74 -10.78
N LEU A 278 -18.63 18.13 -9.58
CA LEU A 278 -19.37 17.22 -8.68
C LEU A 278 -20.85 17.09 -9.03
N ARG A 279 -21.34 17.78 -10.07
CA ARG A 279 -22.72 17.64 -10.56
C ARG A 279 -22.95 16.27 -11.22
N PRO A 280 -24.21 15.81 -11.36
CA PRO A 280 -24.56 14.61 -12.12
C PRO A 280 -23.84 14.51 -13.48
N GLU A 281 -23.22 13.37 -13.76
CA GLU A 281 -22.40 13.09 -14.98
C GLU A 281 -21.13 13.96 -15.13
N GLY A 282 -20.77 14.73 -14.10
CA GLY A 282 -19.59 15.59 -14.08
C GLY A 282 -19.50 16.52 -15.29
N ARG A 283 -18.32 16.61 -15.92
CA ARG A 283 -18.09 17.48 -17.09
C ARG A 283 -19.00 17.19 -18.28
N GLN A 284 -19.48 15.95 -18.41
CA GLN A 284 -20.36 15.54 -19.51
C GLN A 284 -21.83 15.87 -19.26
N GLY A 285 -22.21 16.17 -18.02
CA GLY A 285 -23.57 16.51 -17.65
C GLY A 285 -23.91 17.99 -17.84
N ALA A 286 -25.22 18.27 -17.94
CA ALA A 286 -25.78 19.61 -17.93
C ALA A 286 -25.27 20.42 -16.72
N LEU A 287 -24.92 21.69 -16.93
CA LEU A 287 -24.40 22.56 -15.86
C LEU A 287 -25.44 22.79 -14.76
N VAL A 288 -26.70 23.00 -15.16
CA VAL A 288 -27.84 23.23 -14.27
C VAL A 288 -28.90 22.17 -14.56
N ARG A 289 -29.53 21.66 -13.49
CA ARG A 289 -30.68 20.75 -13.56
C ARG A 289 -31.77 21.22 -12.61
N THR A 290 -33.00 20.78 -12.87
CA THR A 290 -34.09 20.94 -11.91
C THR A 290 -33.86 20.07 -10.68
N LEU A 291 -34.51 20.41 -9.56
CA LEU A 291 -34.48 19.61 -8.34
C LEU A 291 -34.89 18.15 -8.62
N ASP A 292 -36.00 17.95 -9.33
CA ASP A 292 -36.48 16.63 -9.74
C ASP A 292 -35.46 15.88 -10.61
N GLY A 293 -34.75 16.59 -11.48
CA GLY A 293 -33.68 16.04 -12.32
C GLY A 293 -32.50 15.51 -11.50
N HIS A 294 -32.08 16.25 -10.46
CA HIS A 294 -31.06 15.80 -9.51
C HIS A 294 -31.52 14.59 -8.71
N VAL A 295 -32.72 14.65 -8.13
CA VAL A 295 -33.29 13.54 -7.32
C VAL A 295 -33.42 12.26 -8.14
N THR A 296 -33.91 12.36 -9.37
CA THR A 296 -34.03 11.21 -10.29
C THR A 296 -32.66 10.60 -10.58
N TYR A 297 -31.64 11.45 -10.77
CA TYR A 297 -30.30 10.98 -11.05
C TYR A 297 -29.70 10.20 -9.88
N TYR A 298 -29.74 10.79 -8.68
CA TYR A 298 -29.15 10.16 -7.49
C TYR A 298 -29.83 8.83 -7.14
N LYS A 299 -31.14 8.69 -7.37
CA LYS A 299 -31.86 7.44 -7.15
C LYS A 299 -31.47 6.31 -8.10
N ARG A 300 -31.07 6.62 -9.34
CA ARG A 300 -30.93 5.63 -10.41
C ARG A 300 -29.50 5.32 -10.81
N TRP A 301 -28.64 6.34 -10.87
CA TRP A 301 -27.32 6.21 -11.52
C TRP A 301 -26.13 6.55 -10.64
N ALA A 302 -26.35 7.25 -9.52
CA ALA A 302 -25.24 7.71 -8.68
C ALA A 302 -24.36 6.59 -8.14
N LYS A 303 -23.06 6.85 -8.12
CA LYS A 303 -22.03 5.99 -7.54
C LYS A 303 -21.85 6.30 -6.05
N THR A 304 -21.24 5.36 -5.35
CA THR A 304 -20.96 5.44 -3.91
C THR A 304 -20.23 6.72 -3.51
N TRP A 305 -19.21 7.13 -4.27
CA TRP A 305 -18.41 8.31 -3.98
C TRP A 305 -19.19 9.62 -4.07
N GLU A 306 -20.25 9.68 -4.88
CA GLU A 306 -21.08 10.89 -5.02
C GLU A 306 -21.82 11.19 -3.72
N PHE A 307 -22.30 10.16 -3.02
CA PHE A 307 -22.90 10.32 -1.70
C PHE A 307 -21.89 10.73 -0.63
N GLN A 308 -20.60 10.34 -0.76
CA GLN A 308 -19.55 10.90 0.11
C GLN A 308 -19.32 12.39 -0.15
N ALA A 309 -19.37 12.83 -1.41
CA ALA A 309 -19.25 14.24 -1.75
C ALA A 309 -20.45 15.07 -1.22
N LEU A 310 -21.66 14.51 -1.31
CA LEU A 310 -22.90 15.14 -0.84
C LEU A 310 -23.01 15.26 0.68
N LEU A 311 -22.14 14.60 1.48
CA LEU A 311 -22.04 14.85 2.93
C LEU A 311 -21.78 16.32 3.26
N LYS A 312 -21.09 17.03 2.36
CA LYS A 312 -20.72 18.43 2.53
C LYS A 312 -21.64 19.38 1.76
N ALA A 313 -22.76 18.91 1.20
CA ALA A 313 -23.65 19.75 0.41
C ALA A 313 -24.39 20.76 1.29
N ARG A 314 -24.33 22.05 0.94
CA ARG A 314 -25.07 23.12 1.63
C ARG A 314 -25.38 24.30 0.70
N PRO A 315 -26.56 24.94 0.79
CA PRO A 315 -26.82 26.20 0.10
C PRO A 315 -25.80 27.29 0.51
N ILE A 316 -25.28 28.04 -0.46
CA ILE A 316 -24.32 29.14 -0.21
C ILE A 316 -24.75 30.47 -0.84
N ALA A 317 -25.49 30.44 -1.95
CA ALA A 317 -25.99 31.61 -2.67
C ALA A 317 -27.21 31.24 -3.51
N GLY A 318 -27.93 32.23 -4.03
CA GLY A 318 -29.12 32.00 -4.85
C GLY A 318 -30.42 32.07 -4.06
N ASP A 319 -31.46 31.48 -4.64
CA ASP A 319 -32.77 31.32 -4.00
C ASP A 319 -32.69 30.40 -2.76
N GLU A 320 -33.04 30.94 -1.59
CA GLU A 320 -32.86 30.26 -0.31
C GLU A 320 -33.81 29.06 -0.14
N GLU A 321 -35.06 29.18 -0.58
CA GLU A 321 -36.07 28.12 -0.48
C GLU A 321 -35.70 26.93 -1.37
N LEU A 322 -35.29 27.19 -2.62
CA LEU A 322 -34.85 26.16 -3.55
C LEU A 322 -33.59 25.44 -3.06
N GLY A 323 -32.65 26.19 -2.47
CA GLY A 323 -31.46 25.62 -1.85
C GLY A 323 -31.82 24.68 -0.69
N ALA A 324 -32.71 25.11 0.20
CA ALA A 324 -33.18 24.29 1.31
C ALA A 324 -33.89 23.02 0.83
N ALA A 325 -34.77 23.14 -0.18
CA ALA A 325 -35.47 22.00 -0.77
C ALA A 325 -34.49 20.98 -1.40
N TYR A 326 -33.40 21.42 -2.01
CA TYR A 326 -32.34 20.53 -2.51
C TYR A 326 -31.69 19.73 -1.38
N ALA A 327 -31.28 20.40 -0.31
CA ALA A 327 -30.63 19.75 0.83
C ALA A 327 -31.55 18.71 1.48
N GLU A 328 -32.83 19.06 1.70
CA GLU A 328 -33.83 18.17 2.26
C GLU A 328 -34.08 16.94 1.37
N ALA A 329 -34.18 17.13 0.05
CA ALA A 329 -34.43 16.04 -0.89
C ALA A 329 -33.26 15.05 -0.98
N VAL A 330 -32.02 15.52 -0.87
CA VAL A 330 -30.80 14.71 -1.01
C VAL A 330 -30.43 13.98 0.29
N ALA A 331 -30.70 14.57 1.46
CA ALA A 331 -30.27 14.03 2.75
C ALA A 331 -30.65 12.55 2.97
N PRO A 332 -31.89 12.08 2.72
CA PRO A 332 -32.25 10.67 2.91
C PRO A 332 -31.44 9.70 2.03
N MET A 333 -31.00 10.13 0.85
CA MET A 333 -30.20 9.29 -0.06
C MET A 333 -28.75 9.16 0.43
N VAL A 334 -28.18 10.24 0.95
CA VAL A 334 -26.83 10.24 1.55
C VAL A 334 -26.78 9.31 2.75
N TRP A 335 -27.72 9.45 3.69
CA TRP A 335 -27.70 8.69 4.95
C TRP A 335 -28.16 7.23 4.81
N ASN A 336 -28.68 6.84 3.64
CA ASN A 336 -28.94 5.44 3.29
C ASN A 336 -27.89 4.84 2.33
N ALA A 337 -26.89 5.61 1.87
CA ALA A 337 -25.92 5.13 0.88
C ALA A 337 -25.12 3.90 1.36
N ALA A 338 -24.85 3.80 2.66
CA ALA A 338 -24.09 2.69 3.25
C ALA A 338 -24.82 1.33 3.21
N SER A 339 -26.11 1.28 2.84
CA SER A 339 -26.84 0.01 2.68
C SER A 339 -26.68 -0.64 1.31
N ARG A 340 -25.95 0.01 0.39
CA ARG A 340 -25.68 -0.55 -0.95
C ARG A 340 -24.66 -1.68 -0.86
N ASP A 341 -24.81 -2.67 -1.74
CA ASP A 341 -23.80 -3.72 -1.88
C ASP A 341 -22.45 -3.10 -2.30
N ASP A 342 -21.35 -3.66 -1.79
CA ASP A 342 -19.97 -3.26 -2.03
C ASP A 342 -19.60 -1.79 -1.69
N PHE A 343 -20.45 -1.06 -0.96
CA PHE A 343 -20.24 0.36 -0.62
C PHE A 343 -18.85 0.65 -0.01
N VAL A 344 -18.40 -0.17 0.96
CA VAL A 344 -17.12 0.10 1.61
C VAL A 344 -15.94 -0.36 0.76
N GLN A 345 -16.07 -1.46 0.02
CA GLN A 345 -15.09 -1.87 -0.99
C GLN A 345 -14.87 -0.75 -2.02
N ASP A 346 -15.95 -0.10 -2.48
CA ASP A 346 -15.88 1.05 -3.39
C ASP A 346 -15.14 2.24 -2.77
N VAL A 347 -15.44 2.58 -1.51
CA VAL A 347 -14.79 3.69 -0.78
C VAL A 347 -13.30 3.41 -0.58
N GLN A 348 -12.94 2.19 -0.16
CA GLN A 348 -11.56 1.77 0.04
C GLN A 348 -10.77 1.72 -1.28
N ALA A 349 -11.36 1.15 -2.33
CA ALA A 349 -10.78 1.13 -3.67
C ALA A 349 -10.58 2.55 -4.21
N MET A 350 -11.53 3.46 -3.94
CA MET A 350 -11.34 4.87 -4.28
C MET A 350 -10.18 5.50 -3.51
N ARG A 351 -10.04 5.25 -2.20
CA ARG A 351 -8.91 5.78 -1.42
C ARG A 351 -7.57 5.28 -1.97
N ARG A 352 -7.45 3.96 -2.21
CA ARG A 352 -6.24 3.36 -2.79
C ARG A 352 -5.89 3.96 -4.14
N ARG A 353 -6.87 4.11 -5.05
CA ARG A 353 -6.65 4.82 -6.31
C ARG A 353 -6.13 6.24 -6.08
N VAL A 354 -6.72 7.00 -5.16
CA VAL A 354 -6.25 8.37 -4.86
C VAL A 354 -4.80 8.39 -4.38
N GLU A 355 -4.38 7.40 -3.58
CA GLU A 355 -3.00 7.25 -3.13
C GLU A 355 -2.04 6.84 -4.26
N GLU A 356 -2.45 5.89 -5.12
CA GLU A 356 -1.66 5.40 -6.26
C GLU A 356 -1.42 6.48 -7.33
N HIS A 357 -2.29 7.47 -7.44
CA HIS A 357 -2.10 8.60 -8.36
C HIS A 357 -1.09 9.63 -7.83
N VAL A 358 -0.61 9.50 -6.58
CA VAL A 358 0.48 10.34 -6.07
C VAL A 358 1.78 9.86 -6.70
N ARG A 359 2.49 10.77 -7.37
CA ARG A 359 3.76 10.43 -8.00
C ARG A 359 4.78 9.95 -6.94
N PRO A 360 5.58 8.89 -7.21
CA PRO A 360 6.52 8.34 -6.24
C PRO A 360 7.52 9.36 -5.68
N ASP A 361 7.97 10.31 -6.49
CA ASP A 361 8.91 11.38 -6.12
C ASP A 361 8.28 12.44 -5.19
N HIS A 362 6.96 12.49 -5.11
CA HIS A 362 6.21 13.41 -4.26
C HIS A 362 5.64 12.74 -3.01
N ALA A 363 5.58 11.40 -2.97
CA ALA A 363 4.89 10.64 -1.94
C ALA A 363 5.36 10.98 -0.52
N GLU A 364 6.66 11.21 -0.33
CA GLU A 364 7.21 11.58 0.97
C GLU A 364 6.86 13.00 1.41
N ARG A 365 6.42 13.90 0.51
CA ARG A 365 6.22 15.34 0.77
C ARG A 365 4.76 15.81 0.66
N GLU A 366 3.86 14.93 0.27
CA GLU A 366 2.47 15.24 -0.04
C GLU A 366 1.59 15.25 1.21
N LEU A 367 1.13 16.44 1.62
CA LEU A 367 0.34 16.66 2.85
C LEU A 367 -1.11 16.19 2.73
N LYS A 368 -1.69 16.26 1.53
CA LYS A 368 -3.11 16.03 1.33
C LYS A 368 -3.40 14.58 0.99
N LEU A 369 -2.75 14.08 -0.06
CA LEU A 369 -3.06 12.76 -0.62
C LEU A 369 -2.18 11.64 -0.08
N GLY A 370 -1.01 11.97 0.46
CA GLY A 370 -0.02 11.02 0.97
C GLY A 370 -0.50 10.21 2.17
N ARG A 371 0.29 9.21 2.55
CA ARG A 371 -0.01 8.31 3.68
C ARG A 371 0.04 9.09 5.00
N GLY A 372 -1.02 9.01 5.80
CA GLY A 372 -1.17 9.80 7.02
C GLY A 372 -1.51 11.28 6.75
N GLY A 373 -1.95 11.61 5.53
CA GLY A 373 -2.29 12.97 5.11
C GLY A 373 -3.70 13.40 5.51
N LEU A 374 -4.07 14.63 5.13
CA LEU A 374 -5.39 15.22 5.41
C LEU A 374 -6.54 14.34 4.90
N ARG A 375 -6.37 13.72 3.73
CA ARG A 375 -7.40 12.92 3.11
C ARG A 375 -7.68 11.63 3.88
N ASP A 376 -6.71 11.04 4.57
CA ASP A 376 -6.95 9.89 5.47
C ASP A 376 -7.93 10.27 6.57
N VAL A 377 -7.73 11.43 7.22
CA VAL A 377 -8.65 11.91 8.27
C VAL A 377 -10.06 12.10 7.71
N GLU A 378 -10.17 12.82 6.59
CA GLU A 378 -11.46 13.08 5.92
C GLU A 378 -12.19 11.76 5.60
N PHE A 379 -11.50 10.78 5.01
CA PHE A 379 -12.10 9.50 4.65
C PHE A 379 -12.55 8.69 5.86
N ALA A 380 -11.74 8.59 6.92
CA ALA A 380 -12.12 7.85 8.13
C ALA A 380 -13.39 8.44 8.76
N VAL A 381 -13.43 9.77 8.90
CA VAL A 381 -14.59 10.46 9.48
C VAL A 381 -15.82 10.26 8.60
N GLN A 382 -15.73 10.53 7.30
CA GLN A 382 -16.86 10.40 6.36
C GLN A 382 -17.42 8.98 6.31
N LEU A 383 -16.55 7.96 6.32
CA LEU A 383 -16.99 6.57 6.31
C LEU A 383 -17.73 6.21 7.60
N LEU A 384 -17.23 6.62 8.76
CA LEU A 384 -17.91 6.42 10.04
C LEU A 384 -19.25 7.17 10.09
N GLN A 385 -19.30 8.40 9.56
CA GLN A 385 -20.55 9.15 9.44
C GLN A 385 -21.57 8.43 8.56
N LEU A 386 -21.18 7.90 7.40
CA LEU A 386 -22.13 7.22 6.51
C LEU A 386 -22.64 5.90 7.10
N VAL A 387 -21.79 5.18 7.82
CA VAL A 387 -22.16 3.91 8.47
C VAL A 387 -23.11 4.14 9.66
N HIS A 388 -22.86 5.18 10.47
CA HIS A 388 -23.57 5.39 11.74
C HIS A 388 -24.66 6.48 11.68
N GLY A 389 -24.52 7.45 10.78
CA GLY A 389 -25.39 8.62 10.62
C GLY A 389 -26.82 8.29 10.17
N ARG A 390 -27.05 7.06 9.69
CA ARG A 390 -28.41 6.54 9.46
C ARG A 390 -29.21 6.43 10.75
N SER A 391 -28.58 5.97 11.82
CA SER A 391 -29.20 5.73 13.12
C SER A 391 -28.96 6.84 14.14
N ASP A 392 -27.98 7.71 13.90
CA ASP A 392 -27.61 8.80 14.80
C ASP A 392 -27.45 10.11 14.02
N GLU A 393 -28.43 11.01 14.17
CA GLU A 393 -28.46 12.26 13.43
C GLU A 393 -27.42 13.28 13.91
N SER A 394 -26.88 13.12 15.13
CA SER A 394 -25.84 14.01 15.66
C SER A 394 -24.54 13.92 14.87
N LEU A 395 -24.33 12.83 14.13
CA LEU A 395 -23.16 12.61 13.29
C LEU A 395 -23.25 13.30 11.92
N ARG A 396 -24.36 13.99 11.61
CA ARG A 396 -24.67 14.51 10.26
C ARG A 396 -24.05 15.89 9.97
N SER A 397 -23.02 16.30 10.70
CA SER A 397 -22.30 17.56 10.40
C SER A 397 -21.52 17.46 9.07
N PRO A 398 -21.54 18.49 8.22
CA PRO A 398 -20.70 18.55 7.03
C PRO A 398 -19.23 18.85 7.35
N SER A 399 -18.92 19.36 8.55
CA SER A 399 -17.56 19.65 9.02
C SER A 399 -16.90 18.39 9.57
N THR A 400 -15.71 18.10 9.08
CA THR A 400 -14.90 16.91 9.44
C THR A 400 -14.55 16.92 10.93
N LEU A 401 -14.19 18.08 11.49
CA LEU A 401 -13.80 18.17 12.89
C LEU A 401 -15.00 18.13 13.84
N GLU A 402 -16.13 18.75 13.47
CA GLU A 402 -17.37 18.63 14.23
C GLU A 402 -17.90 17.20 14.21
N ALA A 403 -17.90 16.56 13.03
CA ALA A 403 -18.27 15.16 12.91
C ALA A 403 -17.35 14.25 13.72
N LEU A 404 -16.03 14.50 13.72
CA LEU A 404 -15.08 13.75 14.55
C LEU A 404 -15.34 13.95 16.05
N ALA A 405 -15.68 15.16 16.48
CA ALA A 405 -16.07 15.45 17.86
C ALA A 405 -17.36 14.70 18.22
N ALA A 406 -18.40 14.76 17.38
CA ALA A 406 -19.64 14.02 17.57
C ALA A 406 -19.42 12.50 17.61
N LEU A 407 -18.53 11.97 16.75
CA LEU A 407 -18.12 10.56 16.77
C LEU A 407 -17.42 10.19 18.10
N ALA A 408 -16.61 11.09 18.66
CA ALA A 408 -15.93 10.88 19.94
C ALA A 408 -16.90 10.97 21.13
N ASP A 409 -17.81 11.94 21.13
CA ASP A 409 -18.83 12.13 22.16
C ASP A 409 -19.86 10.99 22.16
N GLY A 410 -20.22 10.53 20.96
CA GLY A 410 -21.05 9.34 20.72
C GLY A 410 -20.36 8.01 21.05
N GLY A 411 -19.04 8.03 21.34
CA GLY A 411 -18.27 6.83 21.69
C GLY A 411 -17.93 5.91 20.50
N TYR A 412 -18.16 6.36 19.27
CA TYR A 412 -17.76 5.65 18.04
C TYR A 412 -16.24 5.70 17.83
N VAL A 413 -15.61 6.75 18.37
CA VAL A 413 -14.17 7.00 18.41
C VAL A 413 -13.76 7.16 19.87
N GLY A 414 -12.63 6.58 20.29
CA GLY A 414 -12.10 6.84 21.64
C GLY A 414 -11.77 8.32 21.82
N ARG A 415 -12.11 8.93 22.95
CA ARG A 415 -11.91 10.38 23.19
C ARG A 415 -10.47 10.84 22.92
N ASP A 416 -9.49 10.10 23.45
CA ASP A 416 -8.07 10.38 23.21
C ASP A 416 -7.69 10.23 21.73
N ASP A 417 -8.24 9.22 21.05
CA ASP A 417 -7.98 8.97 19.63
C ASP A 417 -8.56 10.11 18.78
N GLY A 418 -9.79 10.55 19.09
CA GLY A 418 -10.46 11.68 18.43
C GLY A 418 -9.73 12.99 18.63
N ALA A 419 -9.33 13.31 19.87
CA ALA A 419 -8.57 14.52 20.18
C ALA A 419 -7.21 14.54 19.46
N ASN A 420 -6.50 13.41 19.44
CA ASN A 420 -5.22 13.28 18.75
C ASN A 420 -5.37 13.41 17.23
N LEU A 421 -6.42 12.82 16.64
CA LEU A 421 -6.69 12.91 15.21
C LEU A 421 -7.07 14.34 14.81
N ALA A 422 -7.90 15.02 15.61
CA ALA A 422 -8.27 16.42 15.42
C ALA A 422 -7.05 17.35 15.48
N ALA A 423 -6.19 17.20 16.50
CA ALA A 423 -4.95 17.97 16.61
C ALA A 423 -4.01 17.74 15.42
N SER A 424 -3.88 16.49 14.95
CA SER A 424 -3.04 16.18 13.79
C SER A 424 -3.59 16.79 12.50
N TYR A 425 -4.92 16.74 12.30
CA TYR A 425 -5.59 17.37 11.17
C TYR A 425 -5.42 18.89 11.17
N ARG A 426 -5.61 19.55 12.32
CA ARG A 426 -5.38 21.00 12.46
C ARG A 426 -3.95 21.37 12.10
N PHE A 427 -2.96 20.62 12.58
CA PHE A 427 -1.56 20.86 12.26
C PHE A 427 -1.27 20.73 10.75
N LEU A 428 -1.71 19.64 10.12
CA LEU A 428 -1.51 19.45 8.67
C LEU A 428 -2.22 20.52 7.84
N ARG A 429 -3.44 20.93 8.24
CA ARG A 429 -4.21 21.96 7.56
C ARG A 429 -3.57 23.34 7.71
N LEU A 430 -3.00 23.64 8.88
CA LEU A 430 -2.23 24.87 9.11
C LEU A 430 -1.04 24.96 8.17
N LEU A 431 -0.27 23.88 8.00
CA LEU A 431 0.87 23.87 7.07
C LEU A 431 0.41 24.11 5.63
N GLU A 432 -0.68 23.48 5.20
CA GLU A 432 -1.26 23.69 3.88
C GLU A 432 -1.73 25.14 3.68
N HIS A 433 -2.40 25.73 4.67
CA HIS A 433 -2.83 27.13 4.66
C HIS A 433 -1.63 28.08 4.50
N ARG A 434 -0.57 27.88 5.29
CA ARG A 434 0.65 28.69 5.18
C ARG A 434 1.26 28.60 3.79
N LEU A 435 1.53 27.39 3.32
CA LEU A 435 2.13 27.18 1.98
C LEU A 435 1.37 27.88 0.86
N GLN A 436 0.03 27.87 0.93
CA GLN A 436 -0.81 28.54 -0.07
C GLN A 436 -0.76 30.07 0.04
N LEU A 437 -0.76 30.59 1.27
CA LEU A 437 -0.75 32.02 1.57
C LEU A 437 0.52 32.73 1.07
N GLN A 438 1.66 32.04 1.02
CA GLN A 438 2.96 32.66 0.71
C GLN A 438 2.97 33.45 -0.60
N ARG A 439 2.44 32.83 -1.64
CA ARG A 439 2.40 33.39 -3.00
C ARG A 439 1.01 33.37 -3.60
N MET A 440 -0.02 33.06 -2.81
CA MET A 440 -1.39 32.81 -3.27
C MET A 440 -1.41 31.77 -4.41
N ARG A 441 -0.71 30.66 -4.21
CA ARG A 441 -0.62 29.54 -5.17
C ARG A 441 -1.07 28.23 -4.55
N ARG A 442 -1.74 27.41 -5.33
CA ARG A 442 -2.13 26.06 -4.92
C ARG A 442 -0.89 25.17 -4.80
N THR A 443 -0.68 24.59 -3.63
CA THR A 443 0.29 23.54 -3.38
C THR A 443 -0.18 22.67 -2.21
N HIS A 444 0.19 21.40 -2.25
CA HIS A 444 0.00 20.42 -1.17
C HIS A 444 1.33 19.73 -0.81
N LEU A 445 2.43 20.17 -1.43
CA LEU A 445 3.76 19.63 -1.23
C LEU A 445 4.52 20.49 -0.23
N LEU A 446 5.11 19.85 0.77
CA LEU A 446 6.16 20.48 1.57
C LEU A 446 7.36 20.84 0.69
N PRO A 447 8.15 21.87 1.05
CA PRO A 447 9.42 22.16 0.40
C PRO A 447 10.36 20.95 0.40
N ALA A 448 11.32 20.95 -0.52
CA ALA A 448 12.33 19.89 -0.57
C ALA A 448 13.21 19.94 0.70
N LYS A 449 13.78 18.79 1.11
CA LYS A 449 14.56 18.70 2.36
C LYS A 449 15.81 19.59 2.35
N ASP A 450 16.34 19.89 1.16
CA ASP A 450 17.46 20.78 0.89
C ASP A 450 17.08 22.27 0.81
N ASP A 451 15.80 22.60 0.62
CA ASP A 451 15.28 23.97 0.65
C ASP A 451 15.03 24.43 2.10
N THR A 452 16.11 24.62 2.85
CA THR A 452 16.05 24.93 4.28
C THR A 452 15.44 26.30 4.57
N ASP A 453 15.51 27.25 3.64
CA ASP A 453 14.93 28.58 3.80
C ASP A 453 13.40 28.54 3.70
N ALA A 454 12.86 27.82 2.71
CA ALA A 454 11.42 27.61 2.62
C ALA A 454 10.86 26.83 3.82
N LEU A 455 11.59 25.82 4.31
CA LEU A 455 11.21 25.08 5.52
C LEU A 455 11.26 25.95 6.78
N ARG A 456 12.26 26.83 6.90
CA ARG A 456 12.39 27.76 8.03
C ARG A 456 11.26 28.77 8.03
N TRP A 457 10.96 29.34 6.86
CA TRP A 457 9.81 30.23 6.67
C TRP A 457 8.51 29.53 7.09
N LEU A 458 8.27 28.29 6.63
CA LEU A 458 7.05 27.55 6.95
C LEU A 458 6.95 27.26 8.45
N GLY A 459 8.04 26.84 9.08
CA GLY A 459 8.07 26.58 10.52
C GLY A 459 7.76 27.84 11.34
N ARG A 460 8.31 29.01 10.96
CA ARG A 460 8.00 30.29 11.61
C ARG A 460 6.55 30.72 11.37
N ALA A 461 6.04 30.60 10.14
CA ALA A 461 4.64 30.88 9.81
C ALA A 461 3.65 29.96 10.56
N ALA A 462 4.06 28.74 10.89
CA ALA A 462 3.32 27.80 11.72
C ALA A 462 3.55 27.99 13.24
N ARG A 463 4.28 29.05 13.65
CA ARG A 463 4.65 29.37 15.04
C ARG A 463 5.46 28.29 15.76
N LEU A 464 6.20 27.47 15.02
CA LEU A 464 7.13 26.51 15.60
C LEU A 464 8.39 27.20 16.12
N ARG A 465 8.91 26.71 17.24
CA ARG A 465 10.12 27.23 17.88
C ARG A 465 11.16 26.13 18.06
N PRO A 466 12.45 26.45 18.10
CA PRO A 466 13.50 25.50 18.48
C PRO A 466 13.21 24.89 19.86
N ASP A 467 13.48 23.60 20.03
CA ASP A 467 13.22 22.84 21.27
C ASP A 467 14.50 22.59 22.10
N GLY A 468 15.58 23.31 21.78
CA GLY A 468 16.91 23.15 22.38
C GLY A 468 17.73 21.97 21.83
N ARG A 469 17.10 21.03 21.11
CA ARG A 469 17.77 19.92 20.42
C ARG A 469 17.80 20.11 18.90
N HIS A 470 16.75 20.72 18.38
CA HIS A 470 16.55 20.98 16.96
C HIS A 470 16.30 22.46 16.72
N ASP A 471 16.71 22.94 15.56
CA ASP A 471 16.27 24.24 15.05
C ASP A 471 14.82 24.17 14.56
N VAL A 472 14.26 25.29 14.07
CA VAL A 472 12.87 25.35 13.60
C VAL A 472 12.60 24.33 12.48
N VAL A 473 13.56 24.10 11.58
CA VAL A 473 13.42 23.15 10.46
C VAL A 473 13.34 21.72 10.99
N GLY A 474 14.24 21.35 11.90
CA GLY A 474 14.23 20.04 12.54
C GLY A 474 12.94 19.78 13.32
N VAL A 475 12.43 20.78 14.06
CA VAL A 475 11.13 20.67 14.77
C VAL A 475 9.98 20.47 13.79
N LEU A 476 9.90 21.25 12.70
CA LEU A 476 8.86 21.11 11.67
C LEU A 476 8.83 19.69 11.08
N LEU A 477 9.98 19.19 10.64
CA LEU A 477 10.07 17.86 10.02
C LEU A 477 9.73 16.74 11.02
N ALA A 478 10.13 16.88 12.28
CA ALA A 478 9.82 15.94 13.34
C ALA A 478 8.32 15.92 13.68
N GLU A 479 7.68 17.10 13.82
CA GLU A 479 6.24 17.19 14.09
C GLU A 479 5.41 16.67 12.92
N TRP A 480 5.77 17.00 11.68
CA TRP A 480 5.08 16.45 10.52
C TRP A 480 5.19 14.92 10.45
N SER A 481 6.40 14.36 10.58
CA SER A 481 6.61 12.91 10.58
C SER A 481 5.88 12.20 11.73
N ARG A 482 5.72 12.88 12.88
CA ARG A 482 4.97 12.37 14.03
C ARG A 482 3.47 12.38 13.76
N ASN A 483 2.94 13.48 13.23
CA ASN A 483 1.53 13.63 12.92
C ASN A 483 1.10 12.68 11.79
N ALA A 484 1.88 12.54 10.71
CA ALA A 484 1.57 11.59 9.63
C ALA A 484 1.48 10.14 10.14
N ARG A 485 2.46 9.68 10.92
CA ARG A 485 2.44 8.34 11.54
C ARG A 485 1.28 8.17 12.52
N ARG A 486 0.92 9.22 13.26
CA ARG A 486 -0.19 9.21 14.21
C ARG A 486 -1.53 9.13 13.48
N VAL A 487 -1.75 9.95 12.45
CA VAL A 487 -2.96 9.91 11.61
C VAL A 487 -3.10 8.52 11.02
N ARG A 488 -2.03 7.95 10.45
CA ARG A 488 -2.07 6.61 9.86
C ARG A 488 -2.52 5.56 10.88
N ARG A 489 -1.81 5.46 12.01
CA ARG A 489 -2.15 4.51 13.08
C ARG A 489 -3.57 4.70 13.63
N LEU A 490 -4.05 5.95 13.75
CA LEU A 490 -5.39 6.23 14.27
C LEU A 490 -6.46 5.92 13.24
N HIS A 491 -6.28 6.33 11.99
CA HIS A 491 -7.14 5.96 10.86
C HIS A 491 -7.37 4.44 10.87
N GLU A 492 -6.29 3.67 10.95
CA GLU A 492 -6.29 2.20 11.04
C GLU A 492 -7.06 1.66 12.26
N LYS A 493 -6.69 2.13 13.46
CA LYS A 493 -7.31 1.71 14.74
C LYS A 493 -8.81 1.99 14.80
N LEU A 494 -9.24 3.13 14.24
CA LEU A 494 -10.63 3.54 14.23
C LEU A 494 -11.52 2.54 13.51
N PHE A 495 -11.01 1.76 12.55
CA PHE A 495 -11.78 0.76 11.82
C PHE A 495 -12.06 -0.51 12.64
N TYR A 496 -11.08 -1.04 13.37
CA TYR A 496 -11.16 -2.40 13.94
C TYR A 496 -11.46 -2.46 15.45
N ARG A 497 -11.12 -1.42 16.24
CA ARG A 497 -11.29 -1.45 17.70
C ARG A 497 -12.75 -1.55 18.18
N PRO A 498 -13.73 -0.84 17.59
CA PRO A 498 -15.14 -0.94 18.00
C PRO A 498 -15.75 -2.34 17.78
N LEU A 499 -15.25 -3.09 16.78
CA LEU A 499 -15.65 -4.48 16.55
C LEU A 499 -15.28 -5.36 17.75
N LEU A 500 -14.06 -5.21 18.26
CA LEU A 500 -13.56 -6.04 19.35
C LEU A 500 -14.25 -5.76 20.68
N GLN A 501 -14.67 -4.52 20.92
CA GLN A 501 -15.46 -4.15 22.10
C GLN A 501 -16.86 -4.78 22.06
N SER A 502 -17.51 -4.83 20.89
CA SER A 502 -18.82 -5.48 20.73
C SER A 502 -18.77 -7.00 20.98
N VAL A 503 -17.60 -7.62 20.77
CA VAL A 503 -17.38 -9.05 20.85
C VAL A 503 -16.90 -9.50 22.24
N SER A 504 -16.16 -8.65 22.97
CA SER A 504 -15.46 -9.03 24.20
C SER A 504 -16.29 -8.97 25.49
N ARG A 505 -17.50 -8.39 25.49
CA ARG A 505 -18.46 -8.31 26.63
C ARG A 505 -17.83 -8.40 28.02
N LEU A 506 -17.16 -7.33 28.46
CA LEU A 506 -16.71 -7.17 29.85
C LEU A 506 -17.33 -5.94 30.58
N SER A 507 -18.23 -5.18 29.94
CA SER A 507 -19.07 -4.16 30.60
C SER A 507 -20.40 -3.98 29.83
N PRO A 508 -21.57 -4.18 30.46
CA PRO A 508 -22.88 -3.96 29.82
C PRO A 508 -23.19 -2.47 29.54
N GLU A 509 -22.53 -1.54 30.20
CA GLU A 509 -22.90 -0.11 30.14
C GLU A 509 -22.18 0.70 29.04
N GLU A 510 -21.14 0.13 28.40
CA GLU A 510 -20.31 0.86 27.43
C GLU A 510 -20.37 0.31 25.98
N SER A 511 -20.97 -0.86 25.74
CA SER A 511 -21.01 -1.48 24.39
C SER A 511 -22.27 -1.08 23.61
N ARG A 512 -22.20 0.01 22.84
CA ARG A 512 -23.33 0.53 22.03
C ARG A 512 -23.57 -0.18 20.68
N LEU A 513 -22.62 -0.97 20.16
CA LEU A 513 -22.80 -1.68 18.88
C LEU A 513 -23.54 -3.01 19.08
N SER A 514 -24.69 -3.18 18.41
CA SER A 514 -25.36 -4.48 18.32
C SER A 514 -24.52 -5.47 17.52
N GLU A 515 -24.69 -6.77 17.77
CA GLU A 515 -24.01 -7.84 17.02
C GLU A 515 -24.23 -7.72 15.49
N LYS A 516 -25.43 -7.27 15.08
CA LYS A 516 -25.74 -6.95 13.69
C LYS A 516 -24.91 -5.78 13.14
N ALA A 517 -24.62 -4.76 13.94
CA ALA A 517 -23.80 -3.62 13.54
C ALA A 517 -22.31 -4.03 13.41
N ALA A 518 -21.83 -4.93 14.28
CA ALA A 518 -20.48 -5.48 14.17
C ALA A 518 -20.31 -6.36 12.92
N ALA A 519 -21.29 -7.21 12.63
CA ALA A 519 -21.30 -8.02 11.40
C ALA A 519 -21.37 -7.13 10.14
N ALA A 520 -22.22 -6.11 10.12
CA ALA A 520 -22.29 -5.16 9.01
C ALA A 520 -20.94 -4.45 8.77
N ARG A 521 -20.21 -4.14 9.83
CA ARG A 521 -18.89 -3.49 9.75
C ARG A 521 -17.78 -4.44 9.28
N LEU A 522 -17.78 -5.71 9.69
CA LEU A 522 -16.88 -6.72 9.10
C LEU A 522 -17.19 -6.97 7.62
N LYS A 523 -18.48 -7.04 7.25
CA LYS A 523 -18.88 -7.15 5.83
C LYS A 523 -18.35 -5.97 5.01
N ALA A 524 -18.46 -4.77 5.58
CA ALA A 524 -17.88 -3.56 5.01
C ALA A 524 -16.35 -3.64 4.86
N LEU A 525 -15.64 -4.28 5.80
CA LEU A 525 -14.19 -4.45 5.74
C LEU A 525 -13.72 -5.59 4.83
N GLY A 526 -14.60 -6.12 3.96
CA GLY A 526 -14.26 -7.15 2.97
C GLY A 526 -14.34 -8.60 3.47
N TRP A 527 -14.85 -8.84 4.67
CA TRP A 527 -15.00 -10.19 5.22
C TRP A 527 -16.17 -10.92 4.56
N ALA A 528 -15.91 -12.13 4.09
CA ALA A 528 -16.89 -12.96 3.42
C ALA A 528 -17.91 -13.57 4.37
N SER A 529 -17.47 -13.94 5.58
CA SER A 529 -18.29 -14.52 6.62
C SER A 529 -18.16 -13.69 7.91
N PRO A 530 -18.82 -12.51 7.97
CA PRO A 530 -18.79 -11.65 9.14
C PRO A 530 -19.18 -12.37 10.44
N GLU A 531 -20.20 -13.23 10.40
CA GLU A 531 -20.65 -14.00 11.56
C GLU A 531 -19.61 -15.04 12.01
N GLY A 532 -18.97 -15.71 11.05
CA GLY A 532 -17.86 -16.64 11.32
C GLY A 532 -16.67 -15.92 11.95
N ALA A 533 -16.29 -14.77 11.39
CA ALA A 533 -15.24 -13.91 11.91
C ALA A 533 -15.54 -13.45 13.35
N LEU A 534 -16.76 -12.98 13.64
CA LEU A 534 -17.18 -12.67 15.01
C LEU A 534 -17.05 -13.88 15.94
N GLY A 535 -17.40 -15.08 15.48
CA GLY A 535 -17.21 -16.32 16.21
C GLY A 535 -15.75 -16.62 16.58
N HIS A 536 -14.82 -16.41 15.64
CA HIS A 536 -13.38 -16.56 15.90
C HIS A 536 -12.86 -15.49 16.87
N LEU A 537 -13.31 -14.25 16.73
CA LEU A 537 -12.97 -13.17 17.64
C LEU A 537 -13.43 -13.47 19.07
N ARG A 538 -14.65 -14.00 19.27
CA ARG A 538 -15.14 -14.42 20.59
C ARG A 538 -14.24 -15.46 21.23
N ALA A 539 -13.82 -16.46 20.46
CA ALA A 539 -12.96 -17.52 20.97
C ALA A 539 -11.60 -16.98 21.42
N LEU A 540 -11.06 -15.96 20.72
CA LEU A 540 -9.77 -15.36 21.03
C LEU A 540 -9.81 -14.34 22.18
N THR A 541 -10.89 -13.56 22.27
CA THR A 541 -11.01 -12.46 23.25
C THR A 541 -11.88 -12.79 24.46
N GLY A 542 -12.53 -13.96 24.47
CA GLY A 542 -13.47 -14.36 25.51
C GLY A 542 -12.79 -14.70 26.84
N GLY A 543 -13.40 -14.25 27.94
CA GLY A 543 -12.94 -14.51 29.31
C GLY A 543 -11.96 -13.48 29.87
N VAL A 544 -11.49 -13.72 31.10
CA VAL A 544 -10.67 -12.78 31.89
C VAL A 544 -9.18 -13.17 31.95
N SER A 545 -8.73 -14.05 31.05
CA SER A 545 -7.34 -14.53 31.06
C SER A 545 -6.37 -13.45 30.56
N ARG A 546 -5.11 -13.51 31.02
CA ARG A 546 -4.03 -12.64 30.50
C ARG A 546 -3.86 -12.78 28.99
N ALA A 547 -4.04 -13.98 28.44
CA ALA A 547 -3.98 -14.23 27.02
C ALA A 547 -5.12 -13.50 26.26
N ALA A 548 -6.36 -13.55 26.77
CA ALA A 548 -7.50 -12.84 26.19
C ALA A 548 -7.29 -11.31 26.20
N SER A 549 -6.72 -10.76 27.27
CA SER A 549 -6.39 -9.33 27.35
C SER A 549 -5.31 -8.91 26.33
N ILE A 550 -4.27 -9.73 26.14
CA ILE A 550 -3.26 -9.49 25.11
C ILE A 550 -3.88 -9.58 23.71
N GLN A 551 -4.75 -10.57 23.47
CA GLN A 551 -5.46 -10.72 22.20
C GLN A 551 -6.35 -9.51 21.87
N GLN A 552 -7.11 -9.00 22.85
CA GLN A 552 -7.92 -7.78 22.69
C GLN A 552 -7.08 -6.56 22.29
N THR A 553 -5.82 -6.51 22.72
CA THR A 553 -4.88 -5.45 22.37
C THR A 553 -4.28 -5.64 20.97
N LEU A 554 -4.00 -6.88 20.58
CA LEU A 554 -3.33 -7.22 19.32
C LEU A 554 -4.28 -7.25 18.11
N LEU A 555 -5.46 -7.82 18.30
CA LEU A 555 -6.41 -8.07 17.22
C LEU A 555 -6.79 -6.85 16.37
N PRO A 556 -6.87 -5.60 16.86
CA PRO A 556 -7.18 -4.47 15.97
C PRO A 556 -6.15 -4.33 14.85
N VAL A 557 -4.86 -4.52 15.16
CA VAL A 557 -3.76 -4.44 14.19
C VAL A 557 -3.74 -5.69 13.31
N LEU A 558 -3.91 -6.87 13.91
CA LEU A 558 -3.89 -8.14 13.16
C LEU A 558 -5.04 -8.23 12.14
N LEU A 559 -6.22 -7.72 12.48
CA LEU A 559 -7.38 -7.75 11.60
C LEU A 559 -7.25 -6.82 10.40
N GLU A 560 -6.49 -5.73 10.53
CA GLU A 560 -6.12 -4.89 9.39
C GLU A 560 -5.24 -5.67 8.42
N GLU A 561 -4.16 -6.25 8.93
CA GLU A 561 -3.22 -7.00 8.12
C GLU A 561 -3.89 -8.19 7.44
N LEU A 562 -4.79 -8.88 8.15
CA LEU A 562 -5.62 -9.94 7.58
C LEU A 562 -6.58 -9.42 6.52
N ALA A 563 -7.24 -8.28 6.73
CA ALA A 563 -8.18 -7.70 5.74
C ALA A 563 -7.50 -7.33 4.41
N ALA A 564 -6.18 -7.11 4.42
CA ALA A 564 -5.38 -6.88 3.22
C ALA A 564 -4.92 -8.17 2.52
N THR A 565 -5.20 -9.35 3.07
CA THR A 565 -4.84 -10.65 2.47
C THR A 565 -5.91 -11.15 1.49
N PRO A 566 -5.57 -12.09 0.59
CA PRO A 566 -6.56 -12.64 -0.36
C PRO A 566 -7.69 -13.46 0.31
N ASP A 567 -7.50 -13.98 1.52
CA ASP A 567 -8.52 -14.74 2.27
C ASP A 567 -8.49 -14.40 3.78
N PRO A 568 -9.06 -13.23 4.18
CA PRO A 568 -9.05 -12.77 5.58
C PRO A 568 -9.79 -13.74 6.52
N ASP A 569 -10.90 -14.32 6.06
CA ASP A 569 -11.70 -15.26 6.84
C ASP A 569 -10.89 -16.51 7.20
N ARG A 570 -10.21 -17.11 6.19
CA ARG A 570 -9.33 -18.25 6.42
C ARG A 570 -8.13 -17.88 7.28
N GLY A 571 -7.54 -16.71 7.05
CA GLY A 571 -6.40 -16.24 7.84
C GLY A 571 -6.75 -16.05 9.31
N LEU A 572 -7.94 -15.53 9.64
CA LEU A 572 -8.41 -15.41 11.02
C LEU A 572 -8.67 -16.77 11.67
N LEU A 573 -9.26 -17.72 10.93
CA LEU A 573 -9.40 -19.09 11.40
C LEU A 573 -8.03 -19.72 11.69
N ALA A 574 -7.08 -19.58 10.78
CA ALA A 574 -5.72 -20.09 10.94
C ALA A 574 -5.02 -19.43 12.15
N TYR A 575 -5.17 -18.12 12.32
CA TYR A 575 -4.64 -17.40 13.49
C TYR A 575 -5.22 -17.92 14.80
N ARG A 576 -6.53 -18.18 14.83
CA ARG A 576 -7.20 -18.79 15.97
C ARG A 576 -6.60 -20.17 16.28
N GLN A 577 -6.50 -21.04 15.27
CA GLN A 577 -5.97 -22.40 15.44
C GLN A 577 -4.52 -22.39 15.94
N VAL A 578 -3.67 -21.53 15.37
CA VAL A 578 -2.28 -21.35 15.83
C VAL A 578 -2.26 -20.84 17.27
N SER A 579 -3.10 -19.85 17.60
CA SER A 579 -3.16 -19.30 18.96
C SER A 579 -3.65 -20.30 20.01
N GLU A 580 -4.63 -21.13 19.67
CA GLU A 580 -5.12 -22.22 20.52
C GLU A 580 -4.04 -23.29 20.71
N ALA A 581 -3.38 -23.71 19.63
CA ALA A 581 -2.30 -24.70 19.70
C ALA A 581 -1.09 -24.22 20.49
N LEU A 582 -0.79 -22.91 20.43
CA LEU A 582 0.32 -22.28 21.14
C LEU A 582 -0.10 -21.63 22.47
N ALA A 583 -1.29 -21.92 22.99
CA ALA A 583 -1.80 -21.30 24.23
C ALA A 583 -0.86 -21.45 25.43
N ASN A 584 -0.15 -22.59 25.51
CA ASN A 584 0.81 -22.89 26.57
C ASN A 584 2.25 -22.45 26.25
N THR A 585 2.49 -21.78 25.12
CA THR A 585 3.81 -21.29 24.70
C THR A 585 4.03 -19.87 25.22
N PRO A 586 4.80 -19.66 26.32
CA PRO A 586 4.72 -18.41 27.09
C PRO A 586 5.17 -17.18 26.30
N TRP A 587 6.02 -17.35 25.29
CA TRP A 587 6.61 -16.27 24.52
C TRP A 587 5.80 -15.86 23.28
N TYR A 588 4.84 -16.67 22.80
CA TYR A 588 4.16 -16.46 21.52
C TYR A 588 3.41 -15.12 21.43
N LEU A 589 2.42 -14.90 22.31
CA LEU A 589 1.65 -13.66 22.31
C LEU A 589 2.47 -12.44 22.73
N ARG A 590 3.54 -12.66 23.51
CA ARG A 590 4.49 -11.58 23.84
C ARG A 590 5.27 -11.15 22.61
N LEU A 591 5.78 -12.10 21.83
CA LEU A 591 6.49 -11.83 20.58
C LEU A 591 5.61 -11.01 19.63
N LEU A 592 4.36 -11.42 19.39
CA LEU A 592 3.46 -10.67 18.50
C LEU A 592 3.14 -9.25 19.00
N ARG A 593 3.08 -9.06 20.32
CA ARG A 593 2.81 -7.76 20.93
C ARG A 593 4.00 -6.83 20.90
N ASP A 594 5.18 -7.38 21.14
CA ASP A 594 6.40 -6.60 21.31
C ASP A 594 7.09 -6.38 19.93
N GLU A 595 6.89 -7.27 18.95
CA GLU A 595 7.45 -7.21 17.59
C GLU A 595 6.35 -7.08 16.52
N GLY A 596 5.93 -5.85 16.21
CA GLY A 596 4.85 -5.57 15.26
C GLY A 596 5.06 -6.13 13.85
N LEU A 597 6.32 -6.20 13.38
CA LEU A 597 6.64 -6.77 12.07
C LEU A 597 6.37 -8.29 11.99
N VAL A 598 6.59 -9.02 13.11
CA VAL A 598 6.29 -10.45 13.17
C VAL A 598 4.78 -10.67 13.04
N ALA A 599 3.99 -9.83 13.72
CA ALA A 599 2.55 -9.83 13.63
C ALA A 599 2.06 -9.57 12.19
N GLU A 600 2.56 -8.54 11.53
CA GLU A 600 2.26 -8.23 10.11
C GLU A 600 2.58 -9.43 9.19
N ARG A 601 3.83 -9.91 9.22
CA ARG A 601 4.30 -11.01 8.38
C ARG A 601 3.48 -12.28 8.62
N LEU A 602 3.17 -12.58 9.89
CA LEU A 602 2.36 -13.74 10.25
C LEU A 602 0.95 -13.62 9.65
N MET A 603 0.28 -12.46 9.76
CA MET A 603 -1.07 -12.29 9.21
C MET A 603 -1.08 -12.46 7.69
N ARG A 604 -0.09 -11.89 6.99
CA ARG A 604 0.07 -12.11 5.54
C ARG A 604 0.24 -13.60 5.20
N LEU A 605 1.12 -14.30 5.92
CA LEU A 605 1.34 -15.73 5.71
C LEU A 605 0.08 -16.58 5.96
N LEU A 606 -0.66 -16.28 7.03
CA LEU A 606 -1.88 -17.02 7.39
C LEU A 606 -3.05 -16.73 6.44
N GLY A 607 -3.19 -15.49 5.95
CA GLY A 607 -4.21 -15.10 5.00
C GLY A 607 -3.92 -15.53 3.55
N THR A 608 -2.68 -15.93 3.24
CA THR A 608 -2.28 -16.40 1.90
C THR A 608 -2.12 -17.92 1.83
N SER A 609 -1.63 -18.59 2.88
CA SER A 609 -1.23 -20.00 2.82
C SER A 609 -2.06 -20.93 3.69
N ALA A 610 -2.45 -22.06 3.10
CA ALA A 610 -2.94 -23.24 3.81
C ALA A 610 -1.83 -24.01 4.54
N LEU A 611 -0.67 -24.10 3.90
CA LEU A 611 0.41 -25.00 4.31
C LEU A 611 1.15 -24.44 5.52
N VAL A 612 1.37 -23.13 5.56
CA VAL A 612 2.08 -22.46 6.65
C VAL A 612 1.47 -22.74 8.02
N PRO A 613 0.17 -22.51 8.30
CA PRO A 613 -0.40 -22.78 9.63
C PRO A 613 -0.23 -24.25 10.07
N ASP A 614 -0.39 -25.20 9.14
CA ASP A 614 -0.25 -26.64 9.43
C ASP A 614 1.18 -27.03 9.87
N LEU A 615 2.19 -26.34 9.32
CA LEU A 615 3.58 -26.50 9.72
C LEU A 615 3.89 -25.73 11.00
N LEU A 616 3.37 -24.50 11.11
CA LEU A 616 3.69 -23.55 12.18
C LEU A 616 3.29 -24.06 13.56
N VAL A 617 2.15 -24.73 13.68
CA VAL A 617 1.71 -25.36 14.93
C VAL A 617 2.77 -26.33 15.49
N ARG A 618 3.56 -26.95 14.61
CA ARG A 618 4.58 -27.95 14.95
C ARG A 618 6.02 -27.43 14.89
N ALA A 619 6.21 -26.19 14.46
CA ALA A 619 7.50 -25.51 14.35
C ALA A 619 7.34 -24.00 14.66
N PRO A 620 6.83 -23.63 15.86
CA PRO A 620 6.51 -22.25 16.19
C PRO A 620 7.75 -21.36 16.31
N GLU A 621 8.92 -21.92 16.63
CA GLU A 621 10.19 -21.19 16.73
C GLU A 621 10.57 -20.42 15.46
N ILE A 622 10.04 -20.80 14.28
CA ILE A 622 10.18 -20.02 13.04
C ILE A 622 9.62 -18.60 13.17
N LEU A 623 8.64 -18.34 14.05
CA LEU A 623 8.13 -16.98 14.27
C LEU A 623 9.21 -15.99 14.71
N ARG A 624 10.26 -16.46 15.40
CA ARG A 624 11.37 -15.60 15.83
C ARG A 624 12.25 -15.18 14.66
N VAL A 625 12.35 -16.02 13.64
CA VAL A 625 13.07 -15.74 12.39
C VAL A 625 12.37 -14.63 11.60
N LEU A 626 11.05 -14.46 11.77
CA LEU A 626 10.29 -13.39 11.11
C LEU A 626 10.57 -11.98 11.68
N ALA A 627 11.30 -11.86 12.79
CA ALA A 627 11.49 -10.58 13.49
C ALA A 627 12.52 -9.63 12.84
N ALA A 628 13.32 -10.07 11.85
CA ALA A 628 14.41 -9.23 11.33
C ALA A 628 13.95 -8.14 10.34
N PRO A 629 14.33 -6.87 10.60
CA PRO A 629 15.19 -6.17 9.65
C PRO A 629 16.12 -5.16 10.37
N ASN A 630 17.32 -5.59 10.78
CA ASN A 630 18.39 -4.64 11.15
C ASN A 630 19.31 -4.43 9.95
N PRO A 631 19.61 -3.18 9.56
CA PRO A 631 20.69 -2.89 8.61
C PRO A 631 22.01 -3.47 9.15
N GLY A 632 22.59 -4.45 8.45
CA GLY A 632 23.88 -5.05 8.79
C GLY A 632 23.84 -6.44 9.44
N GLN A 633 22.68 -7.07 9.61
CA GLN A 633 22.58 -8.50 9.98
C GLN A 633 22.16 -9.36 8.77
N PRO A 634 22.70 -10.58 8.62
CA PRO A 634 22.22 -11.52 7.60
C PRO A 634 20.72 -11.78 7.80
N ASP A 635 19.94 -11.71 6.73
CA ASP A 635 18.52 -12.07 6.76
C ASP A 635 18.40 -13.55 7.18
N GLU A 636 17.82 -13.82 8.35
CA GLU A 636 17.69 -15.20 8.85
C GLU A 636 16.75 -16.07 7.99
N LEU A 637 15.93 -15.45 7.13
CA LEU A 637 15.17 -16.12 6.08
C LEU A 637 16.03 -16.51 4.87
N LYS A 638 17.27 -16.03 4.77
CA LYS A 638 18.27 -16.42 3.76
C LYS A 638 19.39 -17.21 4.44
N ARG A 639 19.23 -18.53 4.49
CA ARG A 639 20.26 -19.45 4.97
C ARG A 639 20.84 -20.22 3.81
N ASP A 640 22.13 -20.50 3.90
CA ASP A 640 22.81 -21.43 3.01
C ASP A 640 22.20 -22.84 3.16
N PRO A 641 21.59 -23.40 2.09
CA PRO A 641 21.02 -24.74 2.10
C PRO A 641 22.00 -25.83 2.55
N ALA A 642 23.28 -25.72 2.18
CA ALA A 642 24.30 -26.71 2.50
C ALA A 642 24.53 -26.79 4.02
N VAL A 643 24.56 -25.64 4.69
CA VAL A 643 24.71 -25.56 6.15
C VAL A 643 23.52 -26.23 6.84
N VAL A 644 22.29 -25.97 6.37
CA VAL A 644 21.08 -26.61 6.92
C VAL A 644 21.14 -28.13 6.73
N GLY A 645 21.52 -28.60 5.55
CA GLY A 645 21.67 -30.03 5.26
C GLY A 645 22.69 -30.72 6.17
N GLN A 646 23.85 -30.09 6.40
CA GLN A 646 24.87 -30.62 7.31
C GLN A 646 24.37 -30.71 8.76
N TRP A 647 23.66 -29.68 9.24
CA TRP A 647 23.07 -29.69 10.58
C TRP A 647 22.03 -30.80 10.75
N LEU A 648 21.24 -31.05 9.70
CA LEU A 648 20.28 -32.17 9.68
C LEU A 648 20.98 -33.51 9.83
N LEU A 649 21.99 -33.77 9.00
CA LEU A 649 22.77 -35.01 9.05
C LEU A 649 23.41 -35.21 10.43
N ALA A 650 24.05 -34.18 10.98
CA ALA A 650 24.68 -34.23 12.29
C ALA A 650 23.68 -34.50 13.42
N SER A 651 22.45 -33.97 13.33
CA SER A 651 21.40 -34.20 14.32
C SER A 651 20.85 -35.61 14.29
N VAL A 652 20.63 -36.16 13.09
CA VAL A 652 20.13 -37.52 12.92
C VAL A 652 21.20 -38.56 13.27
N ALA A 653 22.48 -38.28 13.01
CA ALA A 653 23.58 -39.17 13.36
C ALA A 653 23.70 -39.47 14.88
N ARG A 654 23.17 -38.58 15.73
CA ARG A 654 23.14 -38.76 17.19
C ARG A 654 22.01 -39.68 17.68
N GLN A 655 21.10 -40.09 16.80
CA GLN A 655 19.98 -40.96 17.16
C GLN A 655 20.39 -42.43 17.14
N HIS A 656 19.96 -43.20 18.14
CA HIS A 656 20.39 -44.59 18.33
C HIS A 656 19.51 -45.64 17.63
N ASP A 657 18.26 -45.28 17.33
CA ASP A 657 17.30 -46.14 16.63
C ASP A 657 16.71 -45.45 15.39
N LEU A 658 16.23 -46.25 14.42
CA LEU A 658 15.70 -45.72 13.16
C LEU A 658 14.44 -44.88 13.34
N THR A 659 13.59 -45.19 14.33
CA THR A 659 12.34 -44.45 14.53
C THR A 659 12.65 -43.02 14.96
N SER A 660 13.54 -42.85 15.93
CA SER A 660 14.03 -41.53 16.37
C SER A 660 14.80 -40.80 15.28
N ALA A 661 15.62 -41.53 14.50
CA ALA A 661 16.35 -40.95 13.36
C ALA A 661 15.40 -40.36 12.30
N VAL A 662 14.39 -41.13 11.87
CA VAL A 662 13.39 -40.69 10.89
C VAL A 662 12.54 -39.54 11.44
N ALA A 663 12.12 -39.61 12.71
CA ALA A 663 11.37 -38.53 13.35
C ALA A 663 12.17 -37.23 13.41
N SER A 664 13.46 -37.29 13.76
CA SER A 664 14.37 -36.14 13.77
C SER A 664 14.55 -35.56 12.37
N ALA A 665 14.80 -36.40 11.36
CA ALA A 665 14.97 -35.98 9.97
C ALA A 665 13.72 -35.25 9.44
N ARG A 666 12.53 -35.83 9.68
CA ARG A 666 11.24 -35.23 9.32
C ARG A 666 11.00 -33.90 10.04
N SER A 667 11.34 -33.83 11.33
CA SER A 667 11.23 -32.60 12.12
C SER A 667 12.08 -31.48 11.52
N MET A 668 13.35 -31.72 11.25
CA MET A 668 14.23 -30.71 10.67
C MET A 668 13.80 -30.30 9.25
N ARG A 669 13.31 -31.25 8.45
CA ARG A 669 12.72 -30.93 7.15
C ARG A 669 11.50 -30.03 7.27
N ARG A 670 10.60 -30.24 8.25
CA ARG A 670 9.46 -29.33 8.49
C ARG A 670 9.93 -27.91 8.77
N HIS A 671 10.91 -27.74 9.65
CA HIS A 671 11.41 -26.41 10.03
C HIS A 671 11.96 -25.69 8.80
N GLU A 672 12.74 -26.39 8.00
CA GLU A 672 13.32 -25.82 6.78
C GLU A 672 12.25 -25.53 5.72
N MET A 673 11.31 -26.45 5.50
CA MET A 673 10.20 -26.24 4.56
C MET A 673 9.33 -25.04 4.97
N LEU A 674 9.07 -24.87 6.27
CA LEU A 674 8.35 -23.71 6.79
C LEU A 674 9.15 -22.42 6.59
N ARG A 675 10.45 -22.42 6.90
CA ARG A 675 11.35 -21.27 6.67
C ARG A 675 11.34 -20.84 5.21
N VAL A 676 11.52 -21.79 4.30
CA VAL A 676 11.52 -21.55 2.84
C VAL A 676 10.15 -21.06 2.38
N ALA A 677 9.06 -21.66 2.85
CA ALA A 677 7.69 -21.19 2.55
C ALA A 677 7.44 -19.75 3.02
N CYS A 678 7.93 -19.39 4.21
CA CYS A 678 7.86 -18.01 4.70
C CYS A 678 8.69 -17.06 3.83
N ALA A 679 9.91 -17.44 3.48
CA ALA A 679 10.79 -16.63 2.64
C ALA A 679 10.21 -16.42 1.23
N ASP A 680 9.65 -17.46 0.63
CA ASP A 680 9.01 -17.45 -0.69
C ASP A 680 7.77 -16.52 -0.71
N LEU A 681 6.83 -16.72 0.22
CA LEU A 681 5.61 -15.90 0.31
C LEU A 681 5.86 -14.44 0.70
N LEU A 682 6.97 -14.15 1.37
CA LEU A 682 7.38 -12.78 1.70
C LEU A 682 8.27 -12.15 0.61
N GLY A 683 8.56 -12.86 -0.48
CA GLY A 683 9.39 -12.37 -1.59
C GLY A 683 10.86 -12.18 -1.22
N ALA A 684 11.36 -12.93 -0.25
CA ALA A 684 12.76 -12.85 0.19
C ALA A 684 13.70 -13.66 -0.70
N VAL A 685 13.23 -14.75 -1.31
CA VAL A 685 14.05 -15.67 -2.12
C VAL A 685 13.46 -15.88 -3.52
N GLU A 686 14.32 -16.13 -4.48
CA GLU A 686 13.94 -16.47 -5.85
C GLU A 686 13.60 -17.96 -5.98
N VAL A 687 12.88 -18.34 -7.04
CA VAL A 687 12.40 -19.72 -7.24
C VAL A 687 13.54 -20.75 -7.33
N ALA A 688 14.69 -20.35 -7.89
CA ALA A 688 15.87 -21.21 -7.95
C ALA A 688 16.43 -21.53 -6.55
N GLU A 689 16.47 -20.53 -5.66
CA GLU A 689 16.90 -20.70 -4.25
C GLU A 689 15.90 -21.57 -3.48
N VAL A 690 14.59 -21.42 -3.74
CA VAL A 690 13.55 -22.31 -3.19
C VAL A 690 13.81 -23.75 -3.63
N CYS A 691 14.08 -23.96 -4.92
CA CYS A 691 14.37 -25.28 -5.47
C CYS A 691 15.61 -25.94 -4.87
N GLU A 692 16.70 -25.18 -4.72
CA GLU A 692 17.94 -25.65 -4.12
C GLU A 692 17.74 -26.02 -2.65
N ALA A 693 17.08 -25.15 -1.87
CA ALA A 693 16.81 -25.39 -0.45
C ALA A 693 15.96 -26.65 -0.23
N LEU A 694 14.87 -26.79 -0.99
CA LEU A 694 14.00 -27.96 -0.91
C LEU A 694 14.70 -29.24 -1.37
N SER A 695 15.53 -29.17 -2.41
CA SER A 695 16.30 -30.32 -2.88
C SER A 695 17.35 -30.75 -1.86
N THR A 696 18.09 -29.80 -1.29
CA THR A 696 19.15 -30.07 -0.31
C THR A 696 18.60 -30.72 0.95
N VAL A 697 17.51 -30.20 1.50
CA VAL A 697 16.90 -30.80 2.69
C VAL A 697 16.31 -32.19 2.40
N TRP A 698 15.78 -32.41 1.19
CA TRP A 698 15.29 -33.72 0.76
C TRP A 698 16.43 -34.74 0.71
N VAL A 699 17.54 -34.39 0.05
CA VAL A 699 18.76 -35.21 -0.02
C VAL A 699 19.29 -35.55 1.38
N ALA A 700 19.34 -34.56 2.28
CA ALA A 700 19.80 -34.76 3.66
C ALA A 700 18.91 -35.76 4.42
N VAL A 701 17.58 -35.67 4.28
CA VAL A 701 16.64 -36.64 4.88
C VAL A 701 16.82 -38.04 4.32
N LEU A 702 16.96 -38.16 3.00
CA LEU A 702 17.16 -39.45 2.32
C LEU A 702 18.45 -40.11 2.80
N ARG A 703 19.56 -39.36 2.81
CA ARG A 703 20.87 -39.82 3.26
C ARG A 703 20.84 -40.25 4.71
N ALA A 704 20.30 -39.42 5.60
CA ALA A 704 20.22 -39.71 7.02
C ALA A 704 19.39 -40.99 7.29
N THR A 705 18.29 -41.15 6.56
CA THR A 705 17.41 -42.32 6.69
C THR A 705 18.06 -43.58 6.13
N LEU A 706 18.76 -43.48 5.00
CA LEU A 706 19.49 -44.59 4.41
C LEU A 706 20.59 -45.10 5.36
N GLU A 707 21.41 -44.19 5.90
CA GLU A 707 22.48 -44.53 6.83
C GLU A 707 21.94 -45.19 8.12
N ALA A 708 20.84 -44.66 8.67
CA ALA A 708 20.18 -45.27 9.83
C ALA A 708 19.60 -46.65 9.52
N THR A 709 19.01 -46.82 8.33
CA THR A 709 18.42 -48.11 7.90
C THR A 709 19.49 -49.16 7.65
N ILE A 710 20.63 -48.80 7.05
CA ILE A 710 21.77 -49.72 6.87
C ILE A 710 22.22 -50.26 8.22
N ARG A 711 22.36 -49.41 9.24
CA ARG A 711 22.75 -49.83 10.60
C ARG A 711 21.73 -50.80 11.22
N GLU A 712 20.43 -50.53 11.08
CA GLU A 712 19.38 -51.41 11.60
C GLU A 712 19.35 -52.76 10.88
N VAL A 713 19.33 -52.77 9.55
CA VAL A 713 19.24 -54.01 8.76
C VAL A 713 20.49 -54.87 8.91
N ALA A 714 21.67 -54.25 9.10
CA ALA A 714 22.90 -54.98 9.39
C ALA A 714 22.93 -55.59 10.80
N ALA A 715 22.07 -55.13 11.72
CA ALA A 715 21.88 -55.68 13.07
C ALA A 715 23.18 -55.89 13.87
N GLY A 716 24.15 -54.97 13.74
CA GLY A 716 25.45 -55.04 14.41
C GLY A 716 26.53 -55.84 13.67
N ALA A 717 26.21 -56.49 12.55
CA ALA A 717 27.19 -57.07 11.64
C ALA A 717 27.70 -56.03 10.61
N PRO A 718 28.83 -56.28 9.92
CA PRO A 718 29.24 -55.48 8.77
C PRO A 718 28.17 -55.51 7.66
N PRO A 719 27.88 -54.38 6.98
CA PRO A 719 26.96 -54.35 5.85
C PRO A 719 27.40 -55.30 4.73
N LYS A 720 26.44 -56.00 4.11
CA LYS A 720 26.75 -56.94 3.03
C LYS A 720 26.91 -56.28 1.65
N ALA A 721 26.45 -55.04 1.51
CA ALA A 721 26.53 -54.29 0.27
C ALA A 721 26.88 -52.83 0.54
N ARG A 722 27.64 -52.23 -0.38
CA ARG A 722 27.65 -50.77 -0.58
C ARG A 722 26.45 -50.40 -1.43
N ILE A 723 25.80 -49.29 -1.09
CA ILE A 723 24.57 -48.85 -1.76
C ILE A 723 24.76 -47.38 -2.14
N ALA A 724 24.50 -47.04 -3.40
CA ALA A 724 24.44 -45.67 -3.88
C ALA A 724 23.03 -45.36 -4.37
N VAL A 725 22.55 -44.16 -4.06
CA VAL A 725 21.27 -43.64 -4.52
C VAL A 725 21.54 -42.53 -5.51
N ILE A 726 21.02 -42.70 -6.72
CA ILE A 726 21.15 -41.76 -7.82
C ILE A 726 19.84 -40.99 -7.91
N GLY A 727 19.88 -39.70 -7.63
CA GLY A 727 18.75 -38.79 -7.82
C GLY A 727 18.52 -38.59 -9.31
N MET A 728 17.25 -38.66 -9.70
CA MET A 728 16.75 -38.53 -11.05
C MET A 728 15.79 -37.34 -11.14
N GLY A 729 15.32 -37.02 -12.35
CA GLY A 729 14.30 -35.99 -12.56
C GLY A 729 14.68 -34.65 -11.92
N ARG A 730 13.75 -34.08 -11.14
CA ARG A 730 13.94 -32.79 -10.48
C ARG A 730 14.82 -32.88 -9.22
N LEU A 731 14.90 -34.04 -8.56
CA LEU A 731 15.84 -34.24 -7.44
C LEU A 731 17.30 -34.18 -7.92
N GLY A 732 17.56 -34.84 -9.05
CA GLY A 732 18.89 -34.90 -9.67
C GLY A 732 19.37 -33.56 -10.20
N GLY A 733 18.47 -32.71 -10.68
CA GLY A 733 18.77 -31.33 -11.10
C GLY A 733 18.68 -30.26 -10.01
N ALA A 734 18.44 -30.63 -8.75
CA ALA A 734 18.22 -29.69 -7.64
C ALA A 734 17.04 -28.70 -7.86
N GLU A 735 15.97 -29.18 -8.48
CA GLU A 735 14.82 -28.40 -8.96
C GLU A 735 13.50 -28.76 -8.24
N LEU A 736 13.55 -29.35 -7.04
CA LEU A 736 12.33 -29.75 -6.31
C LEU A 736 11.47 -28.54 -5.93
N GLY A 737 10.15 -28.67 -6.10
CA GLY A 737 9.15 -27.79 -5.48
C GLY A 737 8.52 -28.42 -4.24
N TYR A 738 7.65 -27.70 -3.53
CA TYR A 738 7.03 -28.18 -2.27
C TYR A 738 6.25 -29.50 -2.40
N SER A 739 5.70 -29.75 -3.60
CA SER A 739 4.89 -30.92 -3.93
C SER A 739 5.66 -32.02 -4.67
N SER A 740 6.99 -31.92 -4.76
CA SER A 740 7.78 -32.85 -5.57
C SER A 740 8.14 -34.12 -4.80
N ASP A 741 8.01 -35.25 -5.50
CA ASP A 741 8.53 -36.54 -5.07
C ASP A 741 10.03 -36.65 -5.37
N ALA A 742 10.68 -37.67 -4.82
CA ALA A 742 12.06 -37.98 -5.15
C ALA A 742 12.15 -39.16 -6.10
N ASP A 743 12.43 -38.85 -7.36
CA ASP A 743 12.80 -39.85 -8.35
C ASP A 743 14.24 -40.31 -8.11
N VAL A 744 14.46 -41.61 -7.95
CA VAL A 744 15.77 -42.20 -7.66
C VAL A 744 16.01 -43.53 -8.36
N MET A 745 17.28 -43.91 -8.49
CA MET A 745 17.72 -45.28 -8.82
C MET A 745 18.64 -45.80 -7.72
N PHE A 746 18.62 -47.11 -7.50
CA PHE A 746 19.42 -47.76 -6.47
C PHE A 746 20.46 -48.70 -7.08
N VAL A 747 21.72 -48.41 -6.79
CA VAL A 747 22.87 -49.20 -7.24
C VAL A 747 23.47 -49.86 -6.01
N CYS A 748 23.85 -51.13 -6.12
CA CYS A 748 24.64 -51.79 -5.10
C CYS A 748 25.89 -52.48 -5.66
N GLU A 749 26.82 -52.79 -4.76
CA GLU A 749 27.89 -53.75 -5.00
C GLU A 749 28.15 -54.53 -3.70
N PRO A 750 28.67 -55.77 -3.78
CA PRO A 750 29.14 -56.49 -2.60
C PRO A 750 30.10 -55.63 -1.77
N ALA A 751 29.95 -55.64 -0.44
CA ALA A 751 30.84 -54.87 0.44
C ALA A 751 32.28 -55.42 0.46
N ASP A 752 32.43 -56.70 0.10
CA ASP A 752 33.68 -57.45 -0.02
C ASP A 752 33.52 -58.48 -1.16
N GLU A 753 34.61 -58.82 -1.86
CA GLU A 753 34.61 -59.76 -3.00
C GLU A 753 34.15 -61.18 -2.62
N SER A 754 34.26 -61.54 -1.34
CA SER A 754 33.79 -62.83 -0.82
C SER A 754 32.27 -62.94 -0.70
N ILE A 755 31.54 -61.82 -0.80
CA ILE A 755 30.08 -61.77 -0.68
C ILE A 755 29.44 -61.99 -2.07
N PRO A 756 28.57 -63.01 -2.24
CA PRO A 756 27.87 -63.20 -3.52
C PRO A 756 26.97 -62.02 -3.87
N ASP A 757 26.91 -61.64 -5.15
CA ASP A 757 26.02 -60.58 -5.67
C ASP A 757 24.57 -60.74 -5.21
N ALA A 758 24.06 -61.98 -5.16
CA ALA A 758 22.70 -62.27 -4.72
C ALA A 758 22.44 -61.85 -3.26
N ASP A 759 23.42 -62.05 -2.37
CA ASP A 759 23.32 -61.66 -0.97
C ASP A 759 23.44 -60.15 -0.80
N ALA A 760 24.30 -59.50 -1.59
CA ALA A 760 24.44 -58.05 -1.63
C ALA A 760 23.15 -57.38 -2.12
N VAL A 761 22.55 -57.87 -3.21
CA VAL A 761 21.28 -57.40 -3.77
C VAL A 761 20.13 -57.62 -2.78
N LYS A 762 20.06 -58.79 -2.13
CA LYS A 762 19.03 -59.07 -1.11
C LYS A 762 19.13 -58.12 0.08
N PHE A 763 20.35 -57.87 0.59
CA PHE A 763 20.57 -56.91 1.67
C PHE A 763 20.17 -55.49 1.24
N ALA A 764 20.65 -55.04 0.08
CA ALA A 764 20.34 -53.71 -0.43
C ALA A 764 18.85 -53.50 -0.69
N THR A 765 18.15 -54.52 -1.21
CA THR A 765 16.70 -54.49 -1.43
C THR A 765 15.95 -54.31 -0.09
N SER A 766 16.33 -55.04 0.95
CA SER A 766 15.71 -54.91 2.29
C SER A 766 15.92 -53.52 2.91
N VAL A 767 17.11 -52.94 2.72
CA VAL A 767 17.40 -51.56 3.13
C VAL A 767 16.51 -50.58 2.37
N VAL A 768 16.47 -50.66 1.04
CA VAL A 768 15.72 -49.73 0.19
C VAL A 768 14.22 -49.82 0.46
N GLU A 769 13.65 -51.02 0.56
CA GLU A 769 12.23 -51.21 0.91
C GLU A 769 11.90 -50.60 2.27
N THR A 770 12.81 -50.72 3.24
CA THR A 770 12.63 -50.12 4.55
C THR A 770 12.69 -48.59 4.51
N VAL A 771 13.64 -48.00 3.77
CA VAL A 771 13.70 -46.54 3.54
C VAL A 771 12.40 -46.05 2.92
N ARG A 772 11.95 -46.66 1.81
CA ARG A 772 10.71 -46.29 1.11
C ARG A 772 9.50 -46.39 2.03
N ARG A 773 9.37 -47.47 2.80
CA ARG A 773 8.29 -47.68 3.76
C ARG A 773 8.28 -46.66 4.89
N ARG A 774 9.43 -46.33 5.47
CA ARG A 774 9.53 -45.38 6.61
C ARG A 774 9.29 -43.93 6.18
N LEU A 775 9.76 -43.54 4.99
CA LEU A 775 9.52 -42.21 4.42
C LEU A 775 8.10 -42.07 3.83
N GLY A 776 7.54 -43.13 3.27
CA GLY A 776 6.17 -43.17 2.76
C GLY A 776 5.08 -43.36 3.82
N ALA A 777 5.43 -43.75 5.06
CA ALA A 777 4.46 -43.98 6.12
C ALA A 777 3.69 -42.70 6.49
N PRO A 778 2.37 -42.81 6.77
CA PRO A 778 1.59 -41.70 7.32
C PRO A 778 2.23 -41.19 8.61
N SER A 779 2.39 -39.87 8.69
CA SER A 779 2.91 -39.19 9.87
C SER A 779 2.17 -37.86 10.03
N PRO A 780 2.41 -37.11 11.13
CA PRO A 780 1.95 -35.73 11.22
C PRO A 780 2.43 -34.84 10.07
N ASP A 781 3.51 -35.23 9.38
CA ASP A 781 4.02 -34.60 8.16
C ASP A 781 3.53 -35.31 6.90
N PRO A 782 3.47 -34.60 5.75
CA PRO A 782 3.25 -35.22 4.46
C PRO A 782 4.19 -36.40 4.22
N ALA A 783 3.66 -37.46 3.61
CA ALA A 783 4.45 -38.62 3.21
C ALA A 783 5.52 -38.20 2.19
N LEU A 784 6.73 -38.73 2.35
CA LEU A 784 7.86 -38.48 1.45
C LEU A 784 7.98 -39.67 0.52
N GLN A 785 7.51 -39.50 -0.72
CA GLN A 785 7.55 -40.57 -1.72
C GLN A 785 8.95 -40.64 -2.34
N VAL A 786 9.50 -41.85 -2.30
CA VAL A 786 10.74 -42.24 -2.97
C VAL A 786 10.32 -43.10 -4.17
N ASP A 787 10.28 -42.48 -5.34
CA ASP A 787 9.89 -43.13 -6.59
C ASP A 787 11.13 -43.73 -7.28
N ALA A 788 11.02 -44.98 -7.71
CA ALA A 788 12.08 -45.70 -8.40
C ALA A 788 11.65 -46.16 -9.80
N ASP A 789 10.58 -45.59 -10.36
CA ASP A 789 9.98 -46.04 -11.62
C ASP A 789 10.82 -45.68 -12.86
N LEU A 790 11.84 -44.82 -12.73
CA LEU A 790 12.80 -44.50 -13.79
C LEU A 790 13.96 -45.51 -13.93
N ARG A 791 13.96 -46.58 -13.13
CA ARG A 791 14.95 -47.68 -13.26
C ARG A 791 14.70 -48.52 -14.53
N PRO A 792 15.71 -49.27 -15.03
CA PRO A 792 15.55 -50.22 -16.12
C PRO A 792 14.33 -51.12 -15.96
N GLU A 793 13.55 -51.27 -17.02
CA GLU A 793 12.26 -52.02 -17.07
C GLU A 793 11.16 -51.46 -16.14
N GLY A 794 11.36 -50.26 -15.59
CA GLY A 794 10.41 -49.55 -14.73
C GLY A 794 9.92 -50.40 -13.57
N ARG A 795 8.59 -50.40 -13.34
CA ARG A 795 7.94 -51.17 -12.25
C ARG A 795 8.19 -52.68 -12.31
N SER A 796 8.39 -53.22 -13.50
CA SER A 796 8.61 -54.64 -13.73
C SER A 796 10.07 -55.06 -13.49
N GLY A 797 10.99 -54.10 -13.45
CA GLY A 797 12.41 -54.35 -13.19
C GLY A 797 12.78 -54.45 -11.71
N PRO A 798 13.93 -55.05 -11.38
CA PRO A 798 14.42 -55.18 -10.02
C PRO A 798 14.62 -53.79 -9.38
N LEU A 799 14.21 -53.65 -8.12
CA LEU A 799 14.27 -52.38 -7.38
C LEU A 799 15.72 -51.90 -7.16
N VAL A 800 16.65 -52.84 -6.98
CA VAL A 800 18.08 -52.58 -6.81
C VAL A 800 18.85 -53.46 -7.79
N ARG A 801 19.84 -52.89 -8.48
CA ARG A 801 20.71 -53.59 -9.42
C ARG A 801 22.17 -53.41 -9.02
N THR A 802 23.00 -54.41 -9.34
CA THR A 802 24.46 -54.25 -9.22
C THR A 802 24.98 -53.32 -10.30
N LEU A 803 26.13 -52.68 -10.07
CA LEU A 803 26.79 -51.86 -11.10
C LEU A 803 27.06 -52.67 -12.39
N HIS A 804 27.44 -53.94 -12.25
CA HIS A 804 27.62 -54.85 -13.39
C HIS A 804 26.29 -55.11 -14.14
N SER A 805 25.19 -55.32 -13.41
CA SER A 805 23.85 -55.49 -14.02
C SER A 805 23.41 -54.25 -14.80
N TYR A 806 23.70 -53.04 -14.32
CA TYR A 806 23.46 -51.81 -15.07
C TYR A 806 24.28 -51.74 -16.36
N ARG A 807 25.56 -52.13 -16.30
CA ARG A 807 26.45 -52.15 -17.47
C ARG A 807 25.95 -53.08 -18.56
N GLU A 808 25.60 -54.32 -18.19
CA GLU A 808 25.02 -55.28 -19.14
C GLU A 808 23.69 -54.78 -19.71
N TYR A 809 22.87 -54.14 -18.86
CA TYR A 809 21.57 -53.64 -19.30
C TYR A 809 21.72 -52.57 -20.39
N TYR A 810 22.44 -51.51 -20.07
CA TYR A 810 22.57 -50.39 -21.00
C TYR A 810 23.39 -50.72 -22.25
N ALA A 811 24.31 -51.70 -22.18
CA ALA A 811 25.04 -52.15 -23.35
C ALA A 811 24.16 -52.85 -24.41
N ARG A 812 23.01 -53.41 -24.01
CA ARG A 812 22.20 -54.28 -24.88
C ARG A 812 20.78 -53.78 -25.14
N TRP A 813 20.18 -53.11 -24.16
CA TRP A 813 18.74 -52.78 -24.16
C TRP A 813 18.45 -51.31 -23.85
N ALA A 814 19.46 -50.42 -23.84
CA ALA A 814 19.24 -49.01 -23.59
C ALA A 814 18.31 -48.38 -24.63
N GLU A 815 17.24 -47.76 -24.15
CA GLU A 815 16.34 -46.98 -24.98
C GLU A 815 16.70 -45.48 -24.96
N VAL A 816 16.29 -44.76 -26.01
CA VAL A 816 16.64 -43.33 -26.17
C VAL A 816 16.07 -42.47 -25.04
N TRP A 817 14.85 -42.78 -24.57
CA TRP A 817 14.23 -42.06 -23.44
C TRP A 817 14.96 -42.30 -22.11
N GLU A 818 15.61 -43.46 -21.94
CA GLU A 818 16.43 -43.72 -20.75
C GLU A 818 17.69 -42.87 -20.77
N SER A 819 18.31 -42.73 -21.95
CA SER A 819 19.45 -41.82 -22.16
C SER A 819 19.07 -40.37 -21.81
N GLN A 820 17.87 -39.95 -22.21
CA GLN A 820 17.30 -38.64 -21.83
C GLN A 820 17.10 -38.51 -20.32
N ALA A 821 16.50 -39.51 -19.66
CA ALA A 821 16.28 -39.48 -18.21
C ALA A 821 17.61 -39.43 -17.42
N LEU A 822 18.64 -40.11 -17.91
CA LEU A 822 19.99 -40.14 -17.32
C LEU A 822 20.71 -38.79 -17.36
N LEU A 823 20.31 -37.83 -18.20
CA LEU A 823 20.79 -36.45 -18.14
C LEU A 823 20.56 -35.79 -16.78
N ARG A 824 19.54 -36.24 -16.05
CA ARG A 824 19.23 -35.76 -14.71
C ARG A 824 19.91 -36.55 -13.60
N ALA A 825 20.62 -37.64 -13.92
CA ALA A 825 21.23 -38.50 -12.91
C ALA A 825 22.34 -37.78 -12.13
N ARG A 826 22.27 -37.85 -10.80
CA ARG A 826 23.29 -37.33 -9.87
C ARG A 826 23.35 -38.20 -8.60
N PRO A 827 24.52 -38.56 -8.07
CA PRO A 827 24.59 -39.23 -6.77
C PRO A 827 24.07 -38.32 -5.67
N VAL A 828 23.11 -38.79 -4.86
CA VAL A 828 22.49 -37.99 -3.79
C VAL A 828 22.67 -38.60 -2.40
N ALA A 829 22.78 -39.92 -2.27
CA ALA A 829 22.99 -40.58 -0.99
C ALA A 829 23.75 -41.90 -1.15
N GLY A 830 24.27 -42.43 -0.04
CA GLY A 830 24.96 -43.71 -0.01
C GLY A 830 26.47 -43.60 -0.23
N ASP A 831 27.07 -44.66 -0.79
CA ASP A 831 28.50 -44.78 -1.04
C ASP A 831 28.96 -43.84 -2.17
N PRO A 832 29.86 -42.87 -1.89
CA PRO A 832 30.27 -41.88 -2.89
C PRO A 832 31.04 -42.48 -4.08
N GLU A 833 31.85 -43.51 -3.84
CA GLU A 833 32.71 -44.10 -4.88
C GLU A 833 31.89 -44.97 -5.84
N LEU A 834 30.95 -45.76 -5.32
CA LEU A 834 29.98 -46.49 -6.13
C LEU A 834 29.12 -45.53 -6.97
N GLY A 835 28.69 -44.42 -6.38
CA GLY A 835 27.98 -43.36 -7.09
C GLY A 835 28.81 -42.79 -8.25
N ARG A 836 30.08 -42.44 -7.99
CA ARG A 836 31.03 -41.94 -9.00
C ARG A 836 31.21 -42.93 -10.16
N ARG A 837 31.43 -44.22 -9.86
CA ARG A 837 31.56 -45.28 -10.87
C ARG A 837 30.28 -45.53 -11.67
N PHE A 838 29.11 -45.35 -11.05
CA PHE A 838 27.85 -45.35 -11.78
C PHE A 838 27.76 -44.18 -12.75
N MET A 839 28.21 -42.98 -12.36
CA MET A 839 28.26 -41.82 -13.26
C MET A 839 29.17 -42.07 -14.46
N GLU A 840 30.36 -42.62 -14.25
CA GLU A 840 31.30 -43.01 -15.33
C GLU A 840 30.67 -44.02 -16.30
N LEU A 841 29.85 -44.95 -15.78
CA LEU A 841 29.15 -45.93 -16.60
C LEU A 841 28.13 -45.27 -17.53
N ILE A 842 27.38 -44.28 -17.04
CA ILE A 842 26.29 -43.65 -17.80
C ILE A 842 26.70 -42.44 -18.62
N GLU A 843 27.87 -41.86 -18.36
CA GLU A 843 28.38 -40.69 -19.09
C GLU A 843 28.35 -40.86 -20.61
N PRO A 844 28.88 -41.95 -21.22
CA PRO A 844 28.82 -42.13 -22.67
C PRO A 844 27.40 -42.38 -23.21
N ILE A 845 26.46 -42.77 -22.35
CA ILE A 845 25.06 -43.04 -22.75
C ILE A 845 24.27 -41.73 -22.83
N ARG A 846 24.42 -40.87 -21.82
CA ARG A 846 23.69 -39.60 -21.75
C ARG A 846 24.38 -38.46 -22.49
N TYR A 847 25.67 -38.56 -22.79
CA TYR A 847 26.45 -37.61 -23.59
C TYR A 847 27.15 -38.34 -24.75
N PRO A 848 26.39 -38.82 -25.75
CA PRO A 848 26.97 -39.57 -26.86
C PRO A 848 27.95 -38.70 -27.65
N ALA A 849 29.16 -39.22 -27.90
CA ALA A 849 30.23 -38.46 -28.57
C ALA A 849 29.86 -38.02 -29.99
N GLU A 850 29.03 -38.80 -30.70
CA GLU A 850 28.55 -38.46 -32.05
C GLU A 850 27.19 -37.73 -32.05
N GLY A 851 26.66 -37.38 -30.87
CA GLY A 851 25.32 -36.83 -30.72
C GLY A 851 24.21 -37.85 -31.03
N LEU A 852 23.02 -37.35 -31.39
CA LEU A 852 21.88 -38.19 -31.77
C LEU A 852 21.74 -38.30 -33.30
N THR A 853 21.34 -39.49 -33.76
CA THR A 853 20.88 -39.69 -35.14
C THR A 853 19.50 -39.04 -35.35
N THR A 854 19.18 -38.69 -36.60
CA THR A 854 17.86 -38.14 -36.97
C THR A 854 16.71 -39.04 -36.51
N ALA A 855 16.86 -40.37 -36.59
CA ALA A 855 15.84 -41.32 -36.14
C ALA A 855 15.60 -41.24 -34.62
N GLN A 856 16.67 -41.09 -33.83
CA GLN A 856 16.57 -40.94 -32.37
C GLN A 856 15.91 -39.61 -32.00
N VAL A 857 16.24 -38.51 -32.69
CA VAL A 857 15.56 -37.22 -32.50
C VAL A 857 14.07 -37.32 -32.81
N THR A 858 13.70 -37.98 -33.93
CA THR A 858 12.30 -38.23 -34.28
C THR A 858 11.57 -39.06 -33.21
N GLU A 859 12.22 -40.08 -32.66
CA GLU A 859 11.61 -40.91 -31.61
C GLU A 859 11.42 -40.11 -30.31
N ILE A 860 12.39 -39.29 -29.88
CA ILE A 860 12.22 -38.40 -28.71
C ILE A 860 11.02 -37.47 -28.89
N ARG A 861 10.90 -36.83 -30.07
CA ARG A 861 9.76 -35.96 -30.40
C ARG A 861 8.44 -36.72 -30.38
N ARG A 862 8.41 -37.96 -30.87
CA ARG A 862 7.23 -38.83 -30.84
C ARG A 862 6.83 -39.22 -29.42
N ILE A 863 7.79 -39.53 -28.56
CA ILE A 863 7.53 -39.84 -27.15
C ILE A 863 6.98 -38.60 -26.45
N LYS A 864 7.56 -37.41 -26.67
CA LYS A 864 7.06 -36.16 -26.10
C LYS A 864 5.60 -35.89 -26.50
N ALA A 865 5.28 -35.97 -27.78
CA ALA A 865 3.92 -35.78 -28.27
C ALA A 865 2.93 -36.75 -27.62
N ARG A 866 3.33 -38.03 -27.47
CA ARG A 866 2.52 -39.03 -26.77
C ARG A 866 2.31 -38.70 -25.30
N VAL A 867 3.35 -38.26 -24.60
CA VAL A 867 3.27 -37.83 -23.19
C VAL A 867 2.30 -36.67 -23.03
N ASP A 868 2.34 -35.68 -23.93
CA ASP A 868 1.44 -34.52 -23.89
C ASP A 868 -0.03 -34.87 -24.13
N ASP A 869 -0.30 -35.87 -24.97
CA ASP A 869 -1.65 -36.33 -25.28
C ASP A 869 -2.20 -37.34 -24.25
N GLU A 870 -1.39 -38.29 -23.80
CA GLU A 870 -1.84 -39.40 -22.94
C GLU A 870 -1.80 -39.08 -21.45
N ARG A 871 -0.88 -38.23 -20.97
CA ARG A 871 -0.72 -37.94 -19.53
C ARG A 871 -1.45 -36.70 -19.04
N LEU A 872 -1.91 -35.84 -19.96
CA LEU A 872 -2.71 -34.67 -19.59
C LEU A 872 -4.08 -35.15 -19.06
N PRO A 873 -4.50 -34.76 -17.83
CA PRO A 873 -5.79 -35.19 -17.29
C PRO A 873 -6.96 -34.79 -18.19
N ARG A 874 -7.97 -35.66 -18.30
CA ARG A 874 -9.19 -35.37 -19.09
C ARG A 874 -9.85 -34.09 -18.58
N GLY A 875 -10.05 -33.13 -19.48
CA GLY A 875 -10.67 -31.83 -19.17
C GLY A 875 -9.73 -30.77 -18.58
N ALA A 876 -8.43 -31.07 -18.44
CA ALA A 876 -7.42 -30.07 -18.10
C ALA A 876 -7.21 -29.08 -19.26
N ASP A 877 -6.91 -27.83 -18.92
CA ASP A 877 -6.66 -26.77 -19.89
C ASP A 877 -5.15 -26.65 -20.15
N ARG A 878 -4.73 -26.97 -21.38
CA ARG A 878 -3.33 -26.92 -21.81
C ARG A 878 -2.68 -25.56 -21.66
N SER A 879 -3.46 -24.47 -21.71
CA SER A 879 -2.92 -23.11 -21.59
C SER A 879 -2.57 -22.72 -20.15
N THR A 880 -3.04 -23.49 -19.16
CA THR A 880 -2.93 -23.17 -17.73
C THR A 880 -2.44 -24.35 -16.87
N HIS A 881 -2.07 -25.47 -17.51
CA HIS A 881 -1.46 -26.61 -16.85
C HIS A 881 0.07 -26.40 -16.75
N THR A 882 0.59 -26.29 -15.54
CA THR A 882 1.99 -25.92 -15.24
C THR A 882 3.02 -26.95 -15.68
N LYS A 883 2.70 -28.25 -15.56
CA LYS A 883 3.65 -29.34 -15.89
C LYS A 883 3.60 -29.76 -17.37
N LEU A 884 2.44 -30.22 -17.84
CA LEU A 884 2.21 -30.77 -19.18
C LEU A 884 1.52 -29.79 -20.16
N GLY A 885 1.35 -28.52 -19.78
CA GLY A 885 0.76 -27.51 -20.67
C GLY A 885 1.78 -26.92 -21.64
N HIS A 886 1.28 -26.13 -22.59
CA HIS A 886 2.11 -25.48 -23.60
C HIS A 886 3.10 -24.51 -22.96
N GLY A 887 4.39 -24.66 -23.27
CA GLY A 887 5.47 -23.84 -22.71
C GLY A 887 5.62 -23.96 -21.20
N GLY A 888 5.03 -25.00 -20.59
CA GLY A 888 5.20 -25.35 -19.19
C GLY A 888 6.50 -26.13 -18.93
N LEU A 889 6.60 -26.74 -17.75
CA LEU A 889 7.84 -27.39 -17.28
C LEU A 889 8.36 -28.46 -18.23
N ALA A 890 7.51 -29.40 -18.65
CA ALA A 890 7.93 -30.50 -19.50
C ALA A 890 8.38 -30.01 -20.88
N ASP A 891 7.77 -28.97 -21.44
CA ASP A 891 8.17 -28.39 -22.72
C ASP A 891 9.62 -27.85 -22.67
N VAL A 892 9.96 -27.12 -21.61
CA VAL A 892 11.31 -26.56 -21.43
C VAL A 892 12.34 -27.64 -21.09
N GLU A 893 12.03 -28.51 -20.13
CA GLU A 893 12.92 -29.59 -19.68
C GLU A 893 13.31 -30.52 -20.85
N TRP A 894 12.34 -30.90 -21.70
CA TRP A 894 12.60 -31.76 -22.86
C TRP A 894 13.42 -31.06 -23.94
N THR A 895 13.24 -29.75 -24.12
CA THR A 895 13.99 -28.95 -25.09
C THR A 895 15.47 -28.91 -24.72
N VAL A 896 15.79 -28.60 -23.46
CA VAL A 896 17.18 -28.59 -22.96
C VAL A 896 17.79 -29.98 -23.06
N GLN A 897 17.06 -31.01 -22.64
CA GLN A 897 17.53 -32.39 -22.68
C GLN A 897 17.84 -32.86 -24.10
N LEU A 898 17.03 -32.47 -25.09
CA LEU A 898 17.31 -32.79 -26.50
C LEU A 898 18.63 -32.12 -26.95
N LEU A 899 18.82 -30.84 -26.65
CA LEU A 899 20.05 -30.12 -26.97
C LEU A 899 21.27 -30.77 -26.30
N GLN A 900 21.16 -31.19 -25.04
CA GLN A 900 22.22 -31.90 -24.33
C GLN A 900 22.56 -33.23 -25.00
N LEU A 901 21.56 -34.05 -25.36
CA LEU A 901 21.80 -35.32 -26.06
C LEU A 901 22.46 -35.11 -27.43
N GLN A 902 22.15 -34.00 -28.12
CA GLN A 902 22.71 -33.71 -29.43
C GLN A 902 24.13 -33.14 -29.37
N HIS A 903 24.48 -32.39 -28.31
CA HIS A 903 25.67 -31.53 -28.34
C HIS A 903 26.62 -31.68 -27.14
N ALA A 904 26.20 -32.26 -26.01
CA ALA A 904 27.04 -32.34 -24.82
C ALA A 904 28.21 -33.34 -24.94
N GLY A 905 28.21 -34.18 -25.99
CA GLY A 905 29.39 -34.97 -26.38
C GLY A 905 30.57 -34.06 -26.70
N ASP A 906 30.33 -33.03 -27.53
CA ASP A 906 31.34 -32.10 -28.03
C ASP A 906 31.49 -30.83 -27.16
N ILE A 907 30.45 -30.46 -26.40
CA ILE A 907 30.40 -29.24 -25.58
C ILE A 907 30.27 -29.64 -24.10
N PRO A 908 31.39 -29.77 -23.36
CA PRO A 908 31.39 -30.21 -21.98
C PRO A 908 30.57 -29.34 -21.03
N GLU A 909 30.43 -28.05 -21.32
CA GLU A 909 29.67 -27.09 -20.53
C GLU A 909 28.18 -27.47 -20.45
N LEU A 910 27.63 -28.15 -21.46
CA LEU A 910 26.27 -28.68 -21.45
C LEU A 910 26.09 -29.90 -20.52
N ARG A 911 27.16 -30.45 -19.93
CA ARG A 911 27.12 -31.63 -19.04
C ARG A 911 26.66 -31.29 -17.61
N THR A 912 25.61 -30.50 -17.51
CA THR A 912 24.92 -30.16 -16.25
C THR A 912 23.63 -30.96 -16.08
N THR A 913 23.23 -31.19 -14.83
CA THR A 913 21.90 -31.74 -14.52
C THR A 913 20.83 -30.66 -14.34
N SER A 914 21.18 -29.38 -14.35
CA SER A 914 20.25 -28.25 -14.19
C SER A 914 19.65 -27.82 -15.53
N THR A 915 18.34 -27.59 -15.54
CA THR A 915 17.60 -27.09 -16.70
C THR A 915 18.02 -25.66 -17.04
N LEU A 916 18.12 -24.79 -16.03
CA LEU A 916 18.44 -23.38 -16.22
C LEU A 916 19.90 -23.17 -16.60
N GLU A 917 20.81 -23.92 -16.01
CA GLU A 917 22.22 -23.91 -16.42
C GLU A 917 22.35 -24.46 -17.84
N GLY A 918 21.68 -25.56 -18.17
CA GLY A 918 21.68 -26.12 -19.53
C GLY A 918 21.16 -25.15 -20.59
N LEU A 919 20.13 -24.35 -20.29
CA LEU A 919 19.67 -23.27 -21.18
C LEU A 919 20.73 -22.18 -21.37
N ARG A 920 21.39 -21.76 -20.29
CA ARG A 920 22.45 -20.73 -20.35
C ARG A 920 23.59 -21.21 -21.23
N GLU A 921 24.08 -22.42 -20.98
CA GLU A 921 25.20 -23.01 -21.74
C GLU A 921 24.84 -23.25 -23.20
N ALA A 922 23.60 -23.66 -23.49
CA ALA A 922 23.13 -23.79 -24.88
C ALA A 922 23.13 -22.44 -25.63
N ALA A 923 22.81 -21.34 -24.93
CA ALA A 923 22.85 -20.00 -25.51
C ALA A 923 24.29 -19.50 -25.69
N GLU A 924 25.17 -19.71 -24.70
CA GLU A 924 26.59 -19.35 -24.77
C GLU A 924 27.32 -20.10 -25.89
N ALA A 925 26.94 -21.35 -26.13
CA ALA A 925 27.41 -22.17 -27.25
C ALA A 925 26.77 -21.80 -28.61
N GLY A 926 25.78 -20.90 -28.65
CA GLY A 926 25.09 -20.49 -29.88
C GLY A 926 24.15 -21.54 -30.48
N LEU A 927 23.75 -22.56 -29.71
CA LEU A 927 22.78 -23.59 -30.14
C LEU A 927 21.35 -23.05 -30.17
N ILE A 928 21.06 -22.05 -29.33
CA ILE A 928 19.83 -21.25 -29.33
C ILE A 928 20.20 -19.78 -29.16
N SER A 929 19.30 -18.87 -29.55
CA SER A 929 19.53 -17.45 -29.32
C SER A 929 19.43 -17.10 -27.83
N GLY A 930 20.08 -16.01 -27.40
CA GLY A 930 19.93 -15.51 -26.03
C GLY A 930 18.49 -15.09 -25.69
N GLU A 931 17.72 -14.64 -26.68
CA GLU A 931 16.28 -14.33 -26.53
C GLU A 931 15.46 -15.60 -26.30
N ASP A 932 15.71 -16.65 -27.07
CA ASP A 932 15.05 -17.94 -26.94
C ASP A 932 15.31 -18.58 -25.58
N ALA A 933 16.56 -18.54 -25.12
CA ALA A 933 16.95 -19.02 -23.80
C ALA A 933 16.24 -18.24 -22.68
N ALA A 934 16.11 -16.91 -22.83
CA ALA A 934 15.41 -16.06 -21.88
C ALA A 934 13.90 -16.38 -21.82
N GLU A 935 13.25 -16.61 -22.95
CA GLU A 935 11.82 -16.97 -23.00
C GLU A 935 11.56 -18.38 -22.43
N LEU A 936 12.42 -19.36 -22.71
CA LEU A 936 12.35 -20.70 -22.09
C LEU A 936 12.59 -20.65 -20.58
N LYS A 937 13.59 -19.87 -20.13
CA LYS A 937 13.84 -19.64 -18.70
C LYS A 937 12.62 -19.03 -18.02
N ALA A 938 12.05 -17.97 -18.59
CA ALA A 938 10.87 -17.31 -18.04
C ALA A 938 9.66 -18.25 -17.97
N GLY A 939 9.46 -19.10 -18.98
CA GLY A 939 8.43 -20.16 -18.97
C GLY A 939 8.62 -21.15 -17.83
N TRP A 940 9.84 -21.68 -17.65
CA TRP A 940 10.15 -22.65 -16.61
C TRP A 940 10.03 -22.06 -15.19
N GLU A 941 10.54 -20.85 -14.97
CA GLU A 941 10.44 -20.14 -13.69
C GLU A 941 8.98 -19.84 -13.34
N THR A 942 8.22 -19.32 -14.30
CA THR A 942 6.80 -18.98 -14.11
C THR A 942 5.96 -20.23 -13.80
N ALA A 943 6.18 -21.33 -14.51
CA ALA A 943 5.49 -22.58 -14.25
C ALA A 943 5.88 -23.21 -12.90
N THR A 944 7.15 -23.14 -12.51
CA THR A 944 7.62 -23.64 -11.20
C THR A 944 7.02 -22.81 -10.06
N ARG A 945 7.07 -21.48 -10.16
CA ARG A 945 6.46 -20.56 -9.18
C ARG A 945 4.97 -20.81 -9.03
N ALA A 946 4.25 -20.91 -10.14
CA ALA A 946 2.81 -21.21 -10.15
C ALA A 946 2.49 -22.54 -9.42
N ARG A 947 3.25 -23.59 -9.70
CA ARG A 947 3.08 -24.91 -9.06
C ARG A 947 3.35 -24.86 -7.56
N ASN A 948 4.38 -24.12 -7.15
CA ASN A 948 4.69 -23.88 -5.74
C ASN A 948 3.57 -23.09 -5.05
N ALA A 949 3.07 -22.01 -5.66
CA ALA A 949 1.99 -21.20 -5.13
C ALA A 949 0.70 -22.01 -4.94
N ILE A 950 0.34 -22.90 -5.88
CA ILE A 950 -0.80 -23.82 -5.71
C ILE A 950 -0.66 -24.65 -4.44
N MET A 951 0.51 -25.26 -4.21
CA MET A 951 0.77 -26.06 -3.01
C MET A 951 0.70 -25.22 -1.73
N LEU A 952 1.30 -24.02 -1.73
CA LEU A 952 1.29 -23.11 -0.58
C LEU A 952 -0.13 -22.63 -0.22
N VAL A 953 -0.94 -22.26 -1.22
CA VAL A 953 -2.29 -21.72 -1.03
C VAL A 953 -3.31 -22.80 -0.68
N LYS A 954 -3.20 -23.99 -1.29
CA LYS A 954 -4.18 -25.08 -1.09
C LYS A 954 -3.77 -26.06 0.01
N GLY A 955 -2.47 -26.16 0.29
CA GLY A 955 -1.91 -27.21 1.15
C GLY A 955 -1.95 -28.59 0.47
N LYS A 956 -2.22 -28.63 -0.84
CA LYS A 956 -2.38 -29.84 -1.64
C LYS A 956 -1.71 -29.66 -3.00
N PRO A 957 -1.07 -30.71 -3.53
CA PRO A 957 -0.42 -30.65 -4.84
C PRO A 957 -1.44 -30.41 -5.96
N GLY A 958 -1.04 -29.68 -6.99
CA GLY A 958 -1.84 -29.47 -8.18
C GLY A 958 -1.02 -28.82 -9.29
N ASP A 959 -1.31 -29.21 -10.53
CA ASP A 959 -0.62 -28.70 -11.72
C ASP A 959 -1.51 -27.77 -12.57
N GLN A 960 -2.79 -27.61 -12.21
CA GLN A 960 -3.77 -26.79 -12.94
C GLN A 960 -4.02 -25.49 -12.19
N LEU A 961 -3.83 -24.34 -12.86
CA LEU A 961 -4.17 -23.04 -12.28
C LEU A 961 -5.68 -22.90 -12.04
N PRO A 962 -6.10 -22.25 -10.94
CA PRO A 962 -7.51 -21.90 -10.72
C PRO A 962 -8.02 -20.98 -11.85
N ARG A 963 -9.31 -21.09 -12.20
CA ARG A 963 -9.90 -20.31 -13.31
C ARG A 963 -10.36 -18.91 -12.89
N SER A 964 -10.88 -18.76 -11.68
CA SER A 964 -11.42 -17.50 -11.14
C SER A 964 -11.65 -17.59 -9.63
N GLY A 965 -12.06 -16.48 -9.02
CA GLY A 965 -12.48 -16.42 -7.62
C GLY A 965 -11.32 -16.34 -6.62
N ARG A 966 -11.62 -16.61 -5.35
CA ARG A 966 -10.67 -16.42 -4.22
C ARG A 966 -9.41 -17.26 -4.34
N GLU A 967 -9.54 -18.48 -4.86
CA GLU A 967 -8.40 -19.37 -5.02
C GLU A 967 -7.40 -18.82 -6.04
N LEU A 968 -7.88 -18.23 -7.14
CA LEU A 968 -7.01 -17.54 -8.10
C LEU A 968 -6.37 -16.30 -7.48
N ALA A 969 -7.15 -15.50 -6.74
CA ALA A 969 -6.63 -14.32 -6.04
C ALA A 969 -5.53 -14.68 -5.03
N ALA A 970 -5.70 -15.76 -4.29
CA ALA A 970 -4.69 -16.24 -3.35
C ALA A 970 -3.42 -16.76 -4.05
N VAL A 971 -3.55 -17.48 -5.17
CA VAL A 971 -2.40 -17.91 -5.99
C VAL A 971 -1.65 -16.71 -6.58
N ALA A 972 -2.38 -15.71 -7.11
CA ALA A 972 -1.77 -14.49 -7.62
C ALA A 972 -1.04 -13.71 -6.51
N ALA A 973 -1.67 -13.57 -5.33
CA ALA A 973 -1.07 -12.92 -4.17
C ALA A 973 0.20 -13.63 -3.68
N ALA A 974 0.19 -14.97 -3.64
CA ALA A 974 1.37 -15.77 -3.29
C ALA A 974 2.53 -15.59 -4.29
N LEU A 975 2.24 -15.16 -5.52
CA LEU A 975 3.24 -14.86 -6.56
C LEU A 975 3.69 -13.39 -6.56
N GLY A 976 3.23 -12.59 -5.59
CA GLY A 976 3.60 -11.18 -5.44
C GLY A 976 2.70 -10.20 -6.21
N TYR A 977 1.57 -10.66 -6.77
CA TYR A 977 0.55 -9.74 -7.29
C TYR A 977 -0.23 -9.10 -6.13
N PRO A 978 -0.72 -7.85 -6.26
CA PRO A 978 -1.56 -7.24 -5.22
C PRO A 978 -2.83 -8.07 -4.95
N ALA A 979 -3.13 -8.32 -3.67
CA ALA A 979 -4.28 -9.14 -3.25
C ALA A 979 -5.64 -8.52 -3.62
N ASP A 980 -5.69 -7.20 -3.80
CA ASP A 980 -6.84 -6.39 -4.19
C ASP A 980 -6.85 -6.01 -5.68
N GLY A 981 -5.84 -6.44 -6.45
CA GLY A 981 -5.77 -6.26 -7.89
C GLY A 981 -6.61 -7.29 -8.65
N ASP A 982 -6.77 -7.11 -9.96
CA ASP A 982 -7.40 -8.11 -10.82
C ASP A 982 -6.51 -9.37 -10.91
N PRO A 983 -6.94 -10.51 -10.32
CA PRO A 983 -6.14 -11.73 -10.34
C PRO A 983 -6.08 -12.36 -11.75
N GLY A 984 -6.93 -11.92 -12.68
CA GLY A 984 -6.87 -12.26 -14.10
C GLY A 984 -5.56 -11.80 -14.77
N ARG A 985 -4.95 -10.70 -14.28
CA ARG A 985 -3.65 -10.22 -14.77
C ARG A 985 -2.56 -11.30 -14.68
N PHE A 986 -2.53 -12.05 -13.58
CA PHE A 986 -1.59 -13.16 -13.43
C PHE A 986 -1.83 -14.25 -14.49
N LEU A 987 -3.08 -14.63 -14.78
CA LEU A 987 -3.37 -15.62 -15.82
C LEU A 987 -2.94 -15.15 -17.21
N ASP A 988 -3.13 -13.87 -17.50
CA ASP A 988 -2.72 -13.30 -18.79
C ASP A 988 -1.20 -13.23 -18.91
N ASP A 989 -0.50 -12.84 -17.85
CA ASP A 989 0.96 -12.85 -17.79
C ASP A 989 1.52 -14.26 -17.91
N TYR A 990 0.92 -15.24 -17.21
CA TYR A 990 1.27 -16.66 -17.31
C TYR A 990 1.11 -17.16 -18.75
N ARG A 991 -0.08 -16.99 -19.34
CA ARG A 991 -0.37 -17.43 -20.71
C ARG A 991 0.52 -16.75 -21.75
N ARG A 992 0.83 -15.47 -21.56
CA ARG A 992 1.72 -14.74 -22.47
C ARG A 992 3.13 -15.32 -22.41
N THR A 993 3.66 -15.52 -21.21
CA THR A 993 5.01 -16.07 -21.00
C THR A 993 5.13 -17.49 -21.53
N THR A 994 4.18 -18.37 -21.19
CA THR A 994 4.21 -19.76 -21.65
C THR A 994 3.95 -19.89 -23.14
N ARG A 995 3.18 -18.99 -23.76
CA ARG A 995 3.02 -18.96 -25.23
C ARG A 995 4.34 -18.61 -25.95
N ARG A 996 5.13 -17.69 -25.41
CA ARG A 996 6.43 -17.34 -25.99
C ARG A 996 7.42 -18.49 -25.84
N ALA A 997 7.51 -19.08 -24.64
CA ALA A 997 8.29 -20.30 -24.42
C ALA A 997 7.85 -21.42 -25.38
N ARG A 998 6.53 -21.59 -25.58
CA ARG A 998 6.00 -22.58 -26.52
C ARG A 998 6.45 -22.34 -27.97
N ALA A 999 6.43 -21.09 -28.44
CA ALA A 999 6.90 -20.76 -29.79
C ALA A 999 8.39 -21.13 -29.98
N VAL A 1000 9.22 -20.93 -28.94
CA VAL A 1000 10.61 -21.39 -28.95
C VAL A 1000 10.69 -22.91 -28.99
N VAL A 1001 9.89 -23.63 -28.21
CA VAL A 1001 9.85 -25.11 -28.24
C VAL A 1001 9.43 -25.63 -29.61
N GLU A 1002 8.47 -25.01 -30.27
CA GLU A 1002 8.04 -25.40 -31.63
C GLU A 1002 9.17 -25.26 -32.65
N ARG A 1003 9.96 -24.18 -32.57
CA ARG A 1003 11.12 -23.98 -33.43
C ARG A 1003 12.31 -24.88 -33.06
N VAL A 1004 12.73 -24.87 -31.80
CA VAL A 1004 13.96 -25.53 -31.33
C VAL A 1004 13.76 -27.03 -31.14
N PHE A 1005 12.72 -27.44 -30.42
CA PHE A 1005 12.50 -28.86 -30.14
C PHE A 1005 11.84 -29.57 -31.32
N TYR A 1006 10.82 -29.00 -31.96
CA TYR A 1006 10.09 -29.67 -33.07
C TYR A 1006 10.62 -29.35 -34.47
N GLY A 1007 11.32 -28.22 -34.66
CA GLY A 1007 11.79 -27.80 -35.98
C GLY A 1007 10.65 -27.31 -36.89
N TRP A 1008 9.58 -26.76 -36.31
CA TRP A 1008 8.49 -26.14 -37.07
C TRP A 1008 8.86 -24.69 -37.39
N ASP A 1009 8.72 -24.29 -38.65
CA ASP A 1009 8.82 -22.88 -39.05
C ASP A 1009 7.58 -22.14 -38.53
N SER A 1010 7.82 -21.01 -37.84
CA SER A 1010 6.79 -20.18 -37.20
C SER A 1010 5.91 -19.42 -38.18
#